data_AF-A0A452R4Y0-F1
#
_entry.id   AF-A0A452R4Y0-F1
#
_cell.length_a   1.000
_cell.length_b   1.000
_cell.length_c   1.000
_cell.angle_alpha   90.00
_cell.angle_beta   90.00
_cell.angle_gamma   90.00
#
_symmetry.space_group_name_H-M   'P 1'
#
loop_
_entity.id
_entity.type
_entity.pdbx_description
1 polymer ?
#
loop_
_entity_poly.entity_id
_entity_poly.type
_entity_poly.pdbx_seq_one_letter_code
_entity_poly.pdbx_strand_id
1 'polypeptide(L)'
;MKLCCMFFFFPQTAMDQLHMHFTQAIHNTVFQVVLGYVELCSGNTDTKFQKLQYKDLCTHVTPDSYIPCLADLCKALWEVMLSYYRTMEWHENKSENVYPLLFSEGSNMGTEETNFDRGYIKKKLEHGLTRIWQDVQLKVKTYLLGTDLSIFKYDDFIFVLDIISRLMQVGEEFCGSKSEVLQESIRKQSVNYFKNYHRTRLDELRMFLENETWELCPVKSNFSILQLHEFKFMEQSRSPSVSPSKQPASTSSKTVTLFEQYCSDGNPFEIQANHKDEETEDVLASNGYESDEQEKSAYQEYDSDSDVPEELKRDYVDEQTGDAPVKSISRETLKSRKKSDYSLNKVNAPILTNTTLNVIRLVGKYMQMMNILKPIAFDVIHFMSQLFDYYLYAIYTFFGRNDSLESTGLGLSSSRLRTTLNRIQESLIDMEVSADPTATLTAAEERKEKVPSPHLSHLVVLTSGDTLYGLAERVVATESLVFLAEQFEFLQPHLDAVMPAVKKPFLQQFYSQTVSTASELRKPIYWIVAGKAIDYEQMLLLMANVKWDVKEIMSQHNIYVDALLKEFEQFNRRLNEVSKRVRIPLPVSNILWEHCIRLANRTIVEGYANVKKCSNEGRALMQLDFQQFLMKLEKLTDIRPIPDKEFVETYIKAYYLTENDMERWIKEHREYSTKQLTNLVNVCLGSHINKKARQKLLAAIDDIDRPKR
;
A
#
# COMPACT_ATOMS: atom_id res chain seq x y z
N MET A 1 -58.03 -10.61 -7.87
CA MET A 1 -59.26 -10.10 -8.53
C MET A 1 -60.56 -10.26 -7.73
N LYS A 2 -60.71 -11.20 -6.77
CA LYS A 2 -61.96 -11.33 -5.97
C LYS A 2 -62.10 -10.38 -4.76
N LEU A 3 -61.08 -9.58 -4.41
CA LEU A 3 -61.17 -8.61 -3.31
C LEU A 3 -61.72 -7.22 -3.70
N CYS A 4 -61.87 -6.91 -5.00
CA CYS A 4 -62.24 -5.55 -5.43
C CYS A 4 -63.73 -5.17 -5.28
N CYS A 5 -64.61 -6.10 -4.88
CA CYS A 5 -66.06 -5.83 -4.85
C CYS A 5 -66.59 -5.28 -3.50
N MET A 6 -65.74 -5.12 -2.47
CA MET A 6 -66.15 -4.61 -1.14
C MET A 6 -65.78 -3.12 -0.92
N PHE A 7 -65.59 -2.34 -1.99
CA PHE A 7 -64.96 -1.01 -1.94
C PHE A 7 -65.89 0.19 -1.71
N PHE A 8 -67.21 -0.03 -1.52
CA PHE A 8 -68.18 1.08 -1.62
C PHE A 8 -68.62 1.74 -0.30
N PHE A 9 -68.18 1.29 0.89
CA PHE A 9 -68.67 1.86 2.15
C PHE A 9 -67.63 2.24 3.21
N PHE A 10 -66.35 1.84 3.06
CA PHE A 10 -65.28 2.26 3.98
C PHE A 10 -63.91 2.36 3.27
N PRO A 11 -63.59 3.50 2.64
CA PRO A 11 -62.35 3.64 1.85
C PRO A 11 -61.08 3.50 2.69
N GLN A 12 -61.12 3.82 3.99
CA GLN A 12 -59.94 3.74 4.87
C GLN A 12 -59.59 2.31 5.29
N THR A 13 -60.55 1.52 5.78
CA THR A 13 -60.29 0.12 6.21
C THR A 13 -59.98 -0.81 5.03
N ALA A 14 -60.58 -0.58 3.86
CA ALA A 14 -60.26 -1.36 2.65
C ALA A 14 -58.82 -1.10 2.15
N MET A 15 -58.35 0.15 2.22
CA MET A 15 -56.98 0.51 1.85
C MET A 15 -55.96 -0.02 2.86
N ASP A 16 -56.25 0.02 4.16
CA ASP A 16 -55.38 -0.54 5.19
C ASP A 16 -55.31 -2.07 5.08
N GLN A 17 -56.42 -2.75 4.71
CA GLN A 17 -56.42 -4.19 4.39
C GLN A 17 -55.60 -4.51 3.13
N LEU A 18 -55.67 -3.68 2.09
CA LEU A 18 -54.87 -3.84 0.87
C LEU A 18 -53.37 -3.82 1.21
N HIS A 19 -52.91 -2.80 1.94
CA HIS A 19 -51.51 -2.71 2.37
C HIS A 19 -51.10 -3.89 3.26
N MET A 20 -51.96 -4.34 4.17
CA MET A 20 -51.71 -5.54 4.98
C MET A 20 -51.53 -6.80 4.11
N HIS A 21 -52.37 -7.00 3.09
CA HIS A 21 -52.24 -8.12 2.17
C HIS A 21 -50.96 -8.07 1.35
N PHE A 22 -50.52 -6.89 0.89
CA PHE A 22 -49.23 -6.74 0.21
C PHE A 22 -48.06 -7.01 1.15
N THR A 23 -48.06 -6.49 2.39
CA THR A 23 -47.04 -6.80 3.40
C THR A 23 -46.97 -8.31 3.68
N GLN A 24 -48.11 -9.00 3.81
CA GLN A 24 -48.15 -10.45 3.99
C GLN A 24 -47.66 -11.21 2.75
N ALA A 25 -48.01 -10.75 1.55
CA ALA A 25 -47.55 -11.33 0.30
C ALA A 25 -46.03 -11.25 0.18
N ILE A 26 -45.43 -10.08 0.45
CA ILE A 26 -43.97 -9.89 0.50
C ILE A 26 -43.33 -10.85 1.50
N HIS A 27 -43.90 -10.96 2.72
CA HIS A 27 -43.34 -11.85 3.71
C HIS A 27 -43.38 -13.32 3.28
N ASN A 28 -44.52 -13.77 2.73
CA ASN A 28 -44.72 -15.14 2.29
C ASN A 28 -43.84 -15.49 1.08
N THR A 29 -43.76 -14.63 0.07
CA THR A 29 -42.94 -14.89 -1.13
C THR A 29 -41.48 -15.02 -0.78
N VAL A 30 -40.95 -14.05 -0.02
CA VAL A 30 -39.55 -14.02 0.43
C VAL A 30 -39.22 -15.23 1.29
N PHE A 31 -40.14 -15.64 2.19
CA PHE A 31 -39.95 -16.84 3.01
C PHE A 31 -39.92 -18.12 2.17
N GLN A 32 -40.84 -18.28 1.21
CA GLN A 32 -40.91 -19.49 0.38
C GLN A 32 -39.71 -19.63 -0.55
N VAL A 33 -39.21 -18.54 -1.13
CA VAL A 33 -38.00 -18.57 -1.98
C VAL A 33 -36.80 -19.04 -1.17
N VAL A 34 -36.53 -18.43 -0.01
CA VAL A 34 -35.38 -18.79 0.83
C VAL A 34 -35.52 -20.20 1.39
N LEU A 35 -36.72 -20.60 1.84
CA LEU A 35 -36.98 -21.97 2.31
C LEU A 35 -36.71 -23.00 1.22
N GLY A 36 -37.16 -22.74 -0.02
CA GLY A 36 -36.93 -23.65 -1.15
C GLY A 36 -35.44 -23.89 -1.41
N TYR A 37 -34.64 -22.83 -1.40
CA TYR A 37 -33.18 -22.96 -1.56
C TYR A 37 -32.50 -23.67 -0.38
N VAL A 38 -32.95 -23.44 0.86
CA VAL A 38 -32.43 -24.14 2.05
C VAL A 38 -32.78 -25.64 2.03
N GLU A 39 -34.01 -26.01 1.65
CA GLU A 39 -34.45 -27.40 1.52
C GLU A 39 -33.71 -28.12 0.37
N LEU A 40 -33.47 -27.43 -0.76
CA LEU A 40 -32.67 -27.95 -1.86
C LEU A 40 -31.21 -28.23 -1.45
N CYS A 41 -30.61 -27.36 -0.65
CA CYS A 41 -29.23 -27.54 -0.17
C CYS A 41 -29.09 -28.60 0.92
N SER A 42 -30.13 -28.84 1.72
CA SER A 42 -30.10 -29.75 2.87
C SER A 42 -30.46 -31.20 2.51
N GLY A 43 -30.91 -31.45 1.27
CA GLY A 43 -31.66 -32.65 0.91
C GLY A 43 -33.03 -32.65 1.59
N ASN A 44 -34.08 -33.13 0.91
CA ASN A 44 -35.50 -33.08 1.33
C ASN A 44 -35.86 -33.85 2.64
N THR A 45 -34.95 -33.96 3.62
CA THR A 45 -35.08 -34.83 4.80
C THR A 45 -35.34 -34.10 6.12
N ASP A 46 -35.11 -32.79 6.26
CA ASP A 46 -35.29 -32.06 7.53
C ASP A 46 -36.46 -31.07 7.48
N THR A 47 -37.65 -31.47 7.93
CA THR A 47 -38.84 -30.58 8.06
C THR A 47 -38.71 -29.53 9.18
N LYS A 48 -37.53 -29.41 9.82
CA LYS A 48 -37.28 -28.46 10.91
C LYS A 48 -37.19 -27.02 10.42
N PHE A 49 -36.81 -26.80 9.17
CA PHE A 49 -36.61 -25.47 8.59
C PHE A 49 -37.93 -24.68 8.43
N GLN A 50 -39.06 -25.35 8.27
CA GLN A 50 -40.38 -24.71 8.14
C GLN A 50 -40.85 -23.97 9.39
N LYS A 51 -40.27 -24.25 10.57
CA LYS A 51 -40.59 -23.59 11.84
C LYS A 51 -39.64 -22.44 12.19
N LEU A 52 -38.57 -22.24 11.41
CA LEU A 52 -37.58 -21.20 11.68
C LEU A 52 -38.10 -19.83 11.25
N GLN A 53 -37.63 -18.79 11.92
CA GLN A 53 -37.93 -17.43 11.49
C GLN A 53 -37.15 -17.10 10.21
N TYR A 54 -37.67 -16.18 9.41
CA TYR A 54 -37.02 -15.74 8.16
C TYR A 54 -35.54 -15.36 8.37
N LYS A 55 -35.23 -14.68 9.47
CA LYS A 55 -33.85 -14.29 9.81
C LYS A 55 -32.92 -15.50 9.96
N ASP A 56 -33.39 -16.55 10.62
CA ASP A 56 -32.60 -17.75 10.88
C ASP A 56 -32.42 -18.57 9.59
N LEU A 57 -33.47 -18.63 8.75
CA LEU A 57 -33.39 -19.26 7.43
C LEU A 57 -32.32 -18.64 6.53
N CYS A 58 -32.18 -17.31 6.53
CA CYS A 58 -31.14 -16.64 5.75
C CYS A 58 -29.72 -17.07 6.14
N THR A 59 -29.49 -17.50 7.38
CA THR A 59 -28.16 -17.95 7.84
C THR A 59 -27.78 -19.34 7.35
N HIS A 60 -28.75 -20.13 6.87
CA HIS A 60 -28.56 -21.50 6.40
C HIS A 60 -28.36 -21.61 4.88
N VAL A 61 -28.39 -20.48 4.15
CA VAL A 61 -28.12 -20.46 2.70
C VAL A 61 -26.64 -20.69 2.46
N THR A 62 -26.31 -21.66 1.62
CA THR A 62 -24.93 -22.00 1.25
C THR A 62 -24.33 -20.96 0.29
N PRO A 63 -23.00 -20.75 0.28
CA PRO A 63 -22.37 -19.78 -0.63
C PRO A 63 -22.70 -20.03 -2.11
N ASP A 64 -22.72 -21.31 -2.53
CA ASP A 64 -22.97 -21.70 -3.92
C ASP A 64 -24.42 -21.40 -4.38
N SER A 65 -25.38 -21.43 -3.46
CA SER A 65 -26.79 -21.15 -3.74
C SER A 65 -27.19 -19.70 -3.46
N TYR A 66 -26.29 -18.89 -2.87
CA TYR A 66 -26.57 -17.54 -2.43
C TYR A 66 -26.93 -16.60 -3.57
N ILE A 67 -26.11 -16.56 -4.62
CA ILE A 67 -26.31 -15.69 -5.78
C ILE A 67 -27.62 -16.03 -6.52
N PRO A 68 -27.89 -17.31 -6.88
CA PRO A 68 -29.16 -17.71 -7.48
C PRO A 68 -30.36 -17.38 -6.59
N CYS A 69 -30.28 -17.65 -5.29
CA CYS A 69 -31.34 -17.34 -4.34
C CYS A 69 -31.59 -15.84 -4.25
N LEU A 70 -30.56 -15.00 -4.24
CA LEU A 70 -30.70 -13.55 -4.23
C LEU A 70 -31.35 -13.03 -5.51
N ALA A 71 -30.93 -13.53 -6.67
CA ALA A 71 -31.52 -13.15 -7.94
C ALA A 71 -33.01 -13.49 -7.97
N ASP A 72 -33.40 -14.72 -7.61
CA ASP A 72 -34.80 -15.14 -7.60
C ASP A 72 -35.63 -14.44 -6.53
N LEU A 73 -35.02 -14.11 -5.39
CA LEU A 73 -35.64 -13.26 -4.37
C LEU A 73 -35.99 -11.88 -4.95
N CYS A 74 -35.04 -11.25 -5.65
CA CYS A 74 -35.24 -9.97 -6.31
C CYS A 74 -36.29 -10.05 -7.43
N LYS A 75 -36.34 -11.14 -8.21
CA LYS A 75 -37.38 -11.39 -9.22
C LYS A 75 -38.77 -11.49 -8.59
N ALA A 76 -38.92 -12.28 -7.53
CA ALA A 76 -40.20 -12.46 -6.85
C ALA A 76 -40.69 -11.14 -6.20
N LEU A 77 -39.76 -10.35 -5.66
CA LEU A 77 -40.06 -9.02 -5.11
C LEU A 77 -40.50 -8.03 -6.20
N TRP A 78 -39.85 -8.06 -7.37
CA TRP A 78 -40.23 -7.27 -8.53
C TRP A 78 -41.67 -7.56 -8.98
N GLU A 79 -42.07 -8.83 -9.06
CA GLU A 79 -43.44 -9.21 -9.44
C GLU A 79 -44.50 -8.66 -8.47
N VAL A 80 -44.22 -8.70 -7.16
CA VAL A 80 -45.13 -8.15 -6.15
C VAL A 80 -45.23 -6.62 -6.29
N MET A 81 -44.11 -5.94 -6.53
CA MET A 81 -44.08 -4.49 -6.77
C MET A 81 -44.81 -4.12 -8.08
N LEU A 82 -44.59 -4.87 -9.15
CA LEU A 82 -45.27 -4.69 -10.43
C LEU A 82 -46.78 -4.90 -10.29
N SER A 83 -47.22 -5.86 -9.50
CA SER A 83 -48.64 -6.06 -9.19
C SER A 83 -49.25 -4.85 -8.46
N TYR A 84 -48.50 -4.20 -7.58
CA TYR A 84 -48.95 -2.96 -6.92
C TYR A 84 -48.99 -1.78 -7.89
N TYR A 85 -47.97 -1.65 -8.75
CA TYR A 85 -47.91 -0.63 -9.79
C TYR A 85 -49.09 -0.73 -10.75
N ARG A 86 -49.39 -1.93 -11.26
CA ARG A 86 -50.59 -2.19 -12.09
C ARG A 86 -51.91 -1.90 -11.36
N THR A 87 -51.95 -2.10 -10.05
CA THR A 87 -53.12 -1.74 -9.23
C THR A 87 -53.29 -0.22 -9.18
N MET A 88 -52.21 0.55 -9.05
CA MET A 88 -52.26 2.00 -9.14
C MET A 88 -52.69 2.48 -10.53
N GLU A 89 -52.06 1.95 -11.59
CA GLU A 89 -52.38 2.29 -12.98
C GLU A 89 -53.87 2.03 -13.29
N TRP A 90 -54.44 0.94 -12.77
CA TRP A 90 -55.88 0.67 -12.89
C TRP A 90 -56.75 1.74 -12.20
N HIS A 91 -56.34 2.23 -11.03
CA HIS A 91 -57.03 3.33 -10.34
C HIS A 91 -56.88 4.68 -11.08
N GLU A 92 -55.71 4.93 -11.68
CA GLU A 92 -55.42 6.12 -12.48
C GLU A 92 -56.08 6.13 -13.87
N ASN A 93 -56.30 4.95 -14.47
CA ASN A 93 -57.07 4.79 -15.72
C ASN A 93 -58.59 4.87 -15.48
N LYS A 94 -59.08 4.48 -14.29
CA LYS A 94 -60.49 4.65 -13.90
C LYS A 94 -60.84 6.09 -13.54
N SER A 95 -60.02 6.74 -12.74
CA SER A 95 -59.30 7.91 -13.23
C SER A 95 -59.88 8.81 -14.34
N GLU A 96 -59.21 8.68 -15.48
CA GLU A 96 -59.42 9.45 -16.70
C GLU A 96 -60.68 9.03 -17.47
N ASN A 97 -61.05 7.74 -17.45
CA ASN A 97 -62.20 7.22 -18.22
C ASN A 97 -63.59 7.68 -17.74
N VAL A 98 -63.70 8.44 -16.64
CA VAL A 98 -64.98 8.97 -16.14
C VAL A 98 -65.27 10.42 -16.60
N TYR A 99 -64.31 11.09 -17.25
CA TYR A 99 -64.53 12.38 -17.93
C TYR A 99 -64.37 12.17 -19.44
N PRO A 100 -65.44 11.80 -20.18
CA PRO A 100 -66.39 12.81 -20.67
C PRO A 100 -67.82 12.30 -20.95
N LEU A 101 -68.54 11.64 -20.02
CA LEU A 101 -69.91 11.15 -20.30
C LEU A 101 -71.03 11.55 -19.31
N LEU A 102 -70.78 12.43 -18.35
CA LEU A 102 -71.82 12.86 -17.40
C LEU A 102 -71.95 14.39 -17.34
N PHE A 103 -72.22 15.01 -18.49
CA PHE A 103 -72.98 16.26 -18.54
C PHE A 103 -74.45 15.92 -18.87
N SER A 104 -75.23 15.53 -17.86
CA SER A 104 -76.68 15.67 -17.88
C SER A 104 -77.23 15.65 -16.45
N GLU A 105 -77.62 16.85 -16.02
CA GLU A 105 -78.56 17.26 -14.97
C GLU A 105 -78.88 16.33 -13.78
N GLY A 106 -78.52 16.81 -12.58
CA GLY A 106 -79.34 16.62 -11.38
C GLY A 106 -78.71 15.85 -10.21
N SER A 107 -77.79 16.47 -9.45
CA SER A 107 -77.67 16.40 -7.96
C SER A 107 -76.30 16.92 -7.49
N ASN A 108 -76.28 18.16 -6.98
CA ASN A 108 -75.06 18.86 -6.57
C ASN A 108 -74.62 18.56 -5.11
N MET A 109 -74.88 17.36 -4.59
CA MET A 109 -74.54 16.97 -3.20
C MET A 109 -73.64 15.71 -3.09
N GLY A 110 -73.31 15.01 -4.19
CA GLY A 110 -72.47 13.80 -4.17
C GLY A 110 -71.11 13.93 -4.89
N THR A 111 -70.86 15.05 -5.57
CA THR A 111 -69.65 15.30 -6.35
C THR A 111 -68.46 15.80 -5.52
N GLU A 112 -68.70 16.36 -4.34
CA GLU A 112 -67.63 16.81 -3.43
C GLU A 112 -67.07 15.66 -2.58
N GLU A 113 -67.91 14.77 -2.06
CA GLU A 113 -67.49 13.58 -1.29
C GLU A 113 -66.69 12.60 -2.18
N THR A 114 -67.13 12.37 -3.41
CA THR A 114 -66.44 11.47 -4.36
C THR A 114 -65.07 12.01 -4.80
N ASN A 115 -64.89 13.33 -4.92
CA ASN A 115 -63.60 13.93 -5.21
C ASN A 115 -62.66 13.92 -3.99
N PHE A 116 -63.19 14.11 -2.78
CA PHE A 116 -62.43 14.03 -1.54
C PHE A 116 -61.94 12.58 -1.29
N ASP A 117 -62.81 11.59 -1.46
CA ASP A 117 -62.47 10.16 -1.37
C ASP A 117 -61.45 9.74 -2.44
N ARG A 118 -61.53 10.32 -3.66
CA ARG A 118 -60.58 10.03 -4.75
C ARG A 118 -59.20 10.62 -4.50
N GLY A 119 -59.14 11.87 -4.02
CA GLY A 119 -57.89 12.50 -3.59
C GLY A 119 -57.28 11.78 -2.37
N TYR A 120 -58.11 11.26 -1.47
CA TYR A 120 -57.70 10.45 -0.34
C TYR A 120 -57.13 9.10 -0.77
N ILE A 121 -57.79 8.38 -1.68
CA ILE A 121 -57.33 7.09 -2.22
C ILE A 121 -55.99 7.27 -2.96
N LYS A 122 -55.85 8.30 -3.80
CA LYS A 122 -54.60 8.59 -4.51
C LYS A 122 -53.44 8.86 -3.53
N LYS A 123 -53.64 9.72 -2.53
CA LYS A 123 -52.63 9.98 -1.48
C LYS A 123 -52.29 8.73 -0.64
N LYS A 124 -53.27 7.87 -0.34
CA LYS A 124 -53.05 6.60 0.37
C LYS A 124 -52.27 5.59 -0.46
N LEU A 125 -52.55 5.51 -1.77
CA LEU A 125 -51.82 4.65 -2.70
C LEU A 125 -50.37 5.12 -2.89
N GLU A 126 -50.16 6.43 -3.02
CA GLU A 126 -48.83 7.07 -3.04
C GLU A 126 -48.05 6.79 -1.74
N HIS A 127 -48.69 6.90 -0.57
CA HIS A 127 -48.08 6.53 0.71
C HIS A 127 -47.78 5.02 0.81
N GLY A 128 -48.60 4.19 0.16
CA GLY A 128 -48.40 2.75 0.10
C GLY A 128 -47.17 2.32 -0.70
N LEU A 129 -46.75 3.08 -1.71
CA LEU A 129 -45.50 2.84 -2.45
C LEU A 129 -44.30 2.85 -1.49
N THR A 130 -44.21 3.88 -0.65
CA THR A 130 -43.14 4.03 0.35
C THR A 130 -43.19 2.90 1.38
N ARG A 131 -44.39 2.53 1.83
CA ARG A 131 -44.56 1.46 2.83
C ARG A 131 -44.16 0.08 2.29
N ILE A 132 -44.61 -0.26 1.07
CA ILE A 132 -44.23 -1.52 0.41
C ILE A 132 -42.73 -1.57 0.19
N TRP A 133 -42.14 -0.48 -0.30
CA TRP A 133 -40.70 -0.40 -0.49
C TRP A 133 -39.92 -0.58 0.82
N GLN A 134 -40.36 0.02 1.92
CA GLN A 134 -39.75 -0.18 3.25
C GLN A 134 -39.78 -1.65 3.68
N ASP A 135 -40.89 -2.36 3.47
CA ASP A 135 -40.99 -3.78 3.78
C ASP A 135 -40.03 -4.63 2.91
N VAL A 136 -39.96 -4.34 1.61
CA VAL A 136 -39.02 -4.99 0.68
C VAL A 136 -37.57 -4.77 1.13
N GLN A 137 -37.20 -3.52 1.43
CA GLN A 137 -35.86 -3.16 1.90
C GLN A 137 -35.47 -3.90 3.18
N LEU A 138 -36.38 -4.00 4.15
CA LEU A 138 -36.12 -4.68 5.41
C LEU A 138 -35.91 -6.19 5.22
N LYS A 139 -36.66 -6.83 4.31
CA LYS A 139 -36.49 -8.26 4.01
C LYS A 139 -35.18 -8.55 3.28
N VAL A 140 -34.82 -7.73 2.28
CA VAL A 140 -33.55 -7.87 1.56
C VAL A 140 -32.36 -7.54 2.46
N LYS A 141 -32.47 -6.50 3.30
CA LYS A 141 -31.47 -6.20 4.34
C LYS A 141 -31.24 -7.40 5.27
N THR A 142 -32.31 -8.05 5.72
CA THR A 142 -32.20 -9.21 6.61
C THR A 142 -31.52 -10.39 5.93
N TYR A 143 -31.74 -10.57 4.62
CA TYR A 143 -31.04 -11.57 3.81
C TYR A 143 -29.55 -11.24 3.66
N LEU A 144 -29.22 -10.01 3.28
CA LEU A 144 -27.84 -9.54 3.13
C LEU A 144 -27.02 -9.62 4.42
N LEU A 145 -27.64 -9.37 5.58
CA LEU A 145 -26.99 -9.45 6.88
C LEU A 145 -27.00 -10.87 7.48
N GLY A 146 -27.71 -11.81 6.87
CA GLY A 146 -27.79 -13.20 7.32
C GLY A 146 -26.57 -14.04 6.93
N THR A 147 -25.82 -13.62 5.91
CA THR A 147 -24.65 -14.34 5.39
C THR A 147 -23.42 -13.43 5.46
N ASP A 148 -22.27 -14.03 5.76
CA ASP A 148 -21.00 -13.31 5.67
C ASP A 148 -20.52 -13.30 4.21
N LEU A 149 -20.57 -12.14 3.58
CA LEU A 149 -20.12 -11.96 2.21
C LEU A 149 -18.59 -12.01 2.08
N SER A 150 -17.84 -11.93 3.19
CA SER A 150 -16.38 -11.89 3.21
C SER A 150 -15.69 -13.16 2.69
N ILE A 151 -16.43 -14.25 2.55
CA ILE A 151 -15.96 -15.59 2.12
C ILE A 151 -16.00 -15.74 0.59
N PHE A 152 -16.76 -14.89 -0.10
CA PHE A 152 -16.96 -14.98 -1.54
C PHE A 152 -15.71 -14.58 -2.33
N LYS A 153 -15.60 -15.07 -3.57
CA LYS A 153 -14.59 -14.56 -4.50
C LYS A 153 -14.94 -13.14 -4.93
N TYR A 154 -13.96 -12.44 -5.47
CA TYR A 154 -14.14 -11.06 -5.93
C TYR A 154 -15.29 -10.91 -6.94
N ASP A 155 -15.30 -11.72 -7.99
CA ASP A 155 -16.32 -11.62 -9.04
C ASP A 155 -17.73 -11.90 -8.50
N ASP A 156 -17.86 -12.91 -7.65
CA ASP A 156 -19.11 -13.27 -6.98
C ASP A 156 -19.62 -12.12 -6.08
N PHE A 157 -18.73 -11.48 -5.33
CA PHE A 157 -19.07 -10.34 -4.48
C PHE A 157 -19.51 -9.12 -5.30
N ILE A 158 -18.81 -8.81 -6.41
CA ILE A 158 -19.21 -7.73 -7.31
C ILE A 158 -20.56 -8.02 -7.95
N PHE A 159 -20.85 -9.27 -8.30
CA PHE A 159 -22.14 -9.67 -8.85
C PHE A 159 -23.28 -9.49 -7.85
N VAL A 160 -23.08 -9.85 -6.57
CA VAL A 160 -24.04 -9.57 -5.50
C VAL A 160 -24.34 -8.07 -5.40
N LEU A 161 -23.31 -7.22 -5.48
CA LEU A 161 -23.48 -5.78 -5.42
C LEU A 161 -24.24 -5.22 -6.63
N ASP A 162 -24.01 -5.76 -7.83
CA ASP A 162 -24.73 -5.36 -9.04
C ASP A 162 -26.23 -5.66 -8.92
N ILE A 163 -26.60 -6.86 -8.45
CA ILE A 163 -28.00 -7.24 -8.19
C ILE A 163 -28.67 -6.25 -7.23
N ILE A 164 -28.01 -5.91 -6.11
CA ILE A 164 -28.61 -4.98 -5.14
C ILE A 164 -28.64 -3.54 -5.67
N SER A 165 -27.63 -3.10 -6.42
CA SER A 165 -27.62 -1.78 -7.06
C SER A 165 -28.77 -1.64 -8.05
N ARG A 166 -29.04 -2.69 -8.84
CA ARG A 166 -30.20 -2.75 -9.74
C ARG A 166 -31.52 -2.75 -8.98
N LEU A 167 -31.61 -3.45 -7.86
CA LEU A 167 -32.78 -3.38 -6.97
C LEU A 167 -32.97 -1.96 -6.40
N MET A 168 -31.90 -1.25 -6.05
CA MET A 168 -32.00 0.13 -5.57
C MET A 168 -32.51 1.08 -6.67
N GLN A 169 -32.07 0.91 -7.92
CA GLN A 169 -32.59 1.66 -9.07
C GLN A 169 -34.10 1.43 -9.25
N VAL A 170 -34.54 0.17 -9.14
CA VAL A 170 -35.97 -0.18 -9.10
C VAL A 170 -36.71 0.55 -7.99
N GLY A 171 -36.11 0.66 -6.80
CA GLY A 171 -36.68 1.42 -5.68
C GLY A 171 -36.80 2.93 -5.92
N GLU A 172 -35.81 3.51 -6.60
CA GLU A 172 -35.81 4.92 -7.00
C GLU A 172 -36.92 5.19 -8.02
N GLU A 173 -37.09 4.32 -9.02
CA GLU A 173 -38.19 4.44 -9.98
C GLU A 173 -39.57 4.19 -9.35
N PHE A 174 -39.67 3.27 -8.39
CA PHE A 174 -40.96 2.87 -7.81
C PHE A 174 -41.54 3.90 -6.82
N CYS A 175 -40.71 4.52 -5.98
CA CYS A 175 -41.19 5.46 -4.96
C CYS A 175 -40.34 6.73 -4.79
N GLY A 176 -39.37 6.99 -5.68
CA GLY A 176 -38.44 8.12 -5.55
C GLY A 176 -37.47 7.99 -4.38
N SER A 177 -37.35 6.80 -3.78
CA SER A 177 -36.50 6.57 -2.61
C SER A 177 -35.06 6.29 -3.02
N LYS A 178 -34.12 7.00 -2.38
CA LYS A 178 -32.67 6.76 -2.53
C LYS A 178 -32.18 5.47 -1.87
N SER A 179 -33.06 4.76 -1.19
CA SER A 179 -32.79 3.46 -0.61
C SER A 179 -31.68 3.41 0.45
N GLU A 180 -31.70 4.38 1.36
CA GLU A 180 -30.70 4.57 2.43
C GLU A 180 -30.44 3.29 3.26
N VAL A 181 -31.48 2.51 3.55
CA VAL A 181 -31.38 1.27 4.36
C VAL A 181 -30.54 0.20 3.65
N LEU A 182 -30.72 0.03 2.34
CA LEU A 182 -29.94 -0.91 1.53
C LEU A 182 -28.53 -0.38 1.29
N GLN A 183 -28.39 0.93 1.02
CA GLN A 183 -27.07 1.57 0.90
C GLN A 183 -26.19 1.35 2.13
N GLU A 184 -26.73 1.56 3.33
CA GLU A 184 -25.97 1.35 4.56
C GLU A 184 -25.65 -0.13 4.80
N SER A 185 -26.56 -1.03 4.43
CA SER A 185 -26.34 -2.48 4.57
C SER A 185 -25.25 -2.99 3.62
N ILE A 186 -25.26 -2.54 2.35
CA ILE A 186 -24.22 -2.81 1.37
C ILE A 186 -22.89 -2.21 1.81
N ARG A 187 -22.89 -0.96 2.28
CA ARG A 187 -21.68 -0.29 2.76
C ARG A 187 -21.04 -1.10 3.89
N LYS A 188 -21.84 -1.53 4.87
CA LYS A 188 -21.36 -2.36 5.98
C LYS A 188 -20.77 -3.68 5.51
N GLN A 189 -21.45 -4.39 4.60
CA GLN A 189 -20.93 -5.65 4.04
C GLN A 189 -19.66 -5.43 3.20
N SER A 190 -19.59 -4.34 2.44
CA SER A 190 -18.42 -3.99 1.63
C SER A 190 -17.21 -3.67 2.48
N VAL A 191 -17.38 -2.93 3.59
CA VAL A 191 -16.31 -2.71 4.56
C VAL A 191 -15.86 -4.04 5.18
N ASN A 192 -16.80 -4.93 5.55
CA ASN A 192 -16.45 -6.22 6.14
C ASN A 192 -15.67 -7.13 5.16
N TYR A 193 -16.16 -7.24 3.92
CA TYR A 193 -15.50 -7.95 2.84
C TYR A 193 -14.07 -7.43 2.65
N PHE A 194 -13.93 -6.11 2.50
CA PHE A 194 -12.64 -5.49 2.21
C PHE A 194 -11.68 -5.60 3.41
N LYS A 195 -12.19 -5.50 4.65
CA LYS A 195 -11.39 -5.74 5.87
C LYS A 195 -10.81 -7.15 5.88
N ASN A 196 -11.62 -8.18 5.62
CA ASN A 196 -11.14 -9.56 5.60
C ASN A 196 -10.17 -9.82 4.45
N TYR A 197 -10.48 -9.29 3.26
CA TYR A 197 -9.62 -9.34 2.10
C TYR A 197 -8.26 -8.69 2.38
N HIS A 198 -8.27 -7.49 2.97
CA HIS A 198 -7.04 -6.78 3.31
C HIS A 198 -6.21 -7.50 4.35
N ARG A 199 -6.84 -8.05 5.40
CA ARG A 199 -6.15 -8.83 6.42
C ARG A 199 -5.39 -10.00 5.80
N THR A 200 -6.07 -10.78 4.95
CA THR A 200 -5.45 -11.90 4.23
C THR A 200 -4.24 -11.44 3.40
N ARG A 201 -4.37 -10.31 2.70
CA ARG A 201 -3.28 -9.74 1.89
C ARG A 201 -2.13 -9.14 2.72
N LEU A 202 -2.41 -8.62 3.90
CA LEU A 202 -1.41 -8.09 4.82
C LEU A 202 -0.61 -9.24 5.46
N ASP A 203 -1.27 -10.35 5.78
CA ASP A 203 -0.62 -11.60 6.21
C ASP A 203 0.25 -12.21 5.09
N GLU A 204 -0.23 -12.21 3.84
CA GLU A 204 0.58 -12.59 2.68
C GLU A 204 1.79 -11.69 2.47
N LEU A 205 1.63 -10.36 2.60
CA LEU A 205 2.74 -9.41 2.52
C LEU A 205 3.78 -9.70 3.59
N ARG A 206 3.36 -9.99 4.82
CA ARG A 206 4.27 -10.42 5.89
C ARG A 206 5.03 -11.68 5.48
N MET A 207 4.35 -12.71 4.98
CA MET A 207 5.00 -13.95 4.52
C MET A 207 6.00 -13.69 3.39
N PHE A 208 5.69 -12.80 2.45
CA PHE A 208 6.63 -12.43 1.38
C PHE A 208 7.86 -11.70 1.93
N LEU A 209 7.68 -10.74 2.84
CA LEU A 209 8.77 -10.03 3.49
C LEU A 209 9.67 -10.93 4.34
N GLU A 210 9.10 -11.90 5.06
CA GLU A 210 9.84 -12.86 5.89
C GLU A 210 10.67 -13.85 5.06
N ASN A 211 10.33 -14.06 3.79
CA ASN A 211 11.04 -14.96 2.87
C ASN A 211 11.87 -14.23 1.80
N GLU A 212 11.82 -12.90 1.76
CA GLU A 212 12.50 -12.08 0.77
C GLU A 212 14.03 -12.17 0.93
N THR A 213 14.73 -12.39 -0.19
CA THR A 213 16.20 -12.40 -0.25
C THR A 213 16.78 -11.04 -0.65
N TRP A 214 15.92 -10.08 -1.00
CA TRP A 214 16.26 -8.71 -1.38
C TRP A 214 17.09 -8.64 -2.66
N GLU A 215 16.72 -9.48 -3.63
CA GLU A 215 17.27 -9.45 -4.98
C GLU A 215 16.51 -8.45 -5.87
N LEU A 216 17.21 -7.95 -6.89
CA LEU A 216 16.63 -7.02 -7.87
C LEU A 216 15.61 -7.74 -8.76
N CYS A 217 14.39 -7.20 -8.83
CA CYS A 217 13.39 -7.65 -9.78
C CYS A 217 13.79 -7.28 -11.22
N PRO A 218 13.78 -8.21 -12.19
CA PRO A 218 14.19 -7.95 -13.56
C PRO A 218 13.10 -7.20 -14.36
N VAL A 219 13.01 -5.89 -14.15
CA VAL A 219 12.10 -5.00 -14.90
C VAL A 219 12.81 -4.26 -16.03
N LYS A 220 12.05 -3.88 -17.06
CA LYS A 220 12.55 -3.05 -18.18
C LYS A 220 12.98 -1.66 -17.67
N SER A 221 13.96 -1.02 -18.31
CA SER A 221 14.48 0.28 -17.87
C SER A 221 13.48 1.45 -18.00
N ASN A 222 12.42 1.27 -18.79
CA ASN A 222 11.31 2.19 -18.97
C ASN A 222 10.04 1.73 -18.22
N PHE A 223 10.20 0.88 -17.20
CA PHE A 223 9.08 0.37 -16.42
C PHE A 223 8.24 1.51 -15.84
N SER A 224 6.94 1.43 -16.06
CA SER A 224 5.94 2.32 -15.46
C SER A 224 4.81 1.48 -14.88
N ILE A 225 4.28 1.87 -13.72
CA ILE A 225 3.16 1.17 -13.10
C ILE A 225 1.91 1.12 -13.99
N LEU A 226 1.77 2.06 -14.94
CA LEU A 226 0.66 2.10 -15.89
C LEU A 226 0.65 0.91 -16.86
N GLN A 227 1.82 0.27 -17.07
CA GLN A 227 1.95 -0.93 -17.90
C GLN A 227 1.34 -2.17 -17.25
N LEU A 228 1.06 -2.12 -15.94
CA LEU A 228 0.40 -3.19 -15.21
C LEU A 228 -1.10 -3.16 -15.52
N HIS A 229 -1.71 -4.32 -15.73
CA HIS A 229 -3.14 -4.52 -16.00
C HIS A 229 -3.98 -3.86 -14.91
N GLU A 230 -3.52 -3.91 -13.66
CA GLU A 230 -4.24 -3.30 -12.55
C GLU A 230 -4.44 -1.79 -12.72
N PHE A 231 -3.56 -1.09 -13.46
CA PHE A 231 -3.61 0.36 -13.66
C PHE A 231 -4.15 0.79 -15.04
N LYS A 232 -4.54 -0.14 -15.94
CA LYS A 232 -5.10 0.17 -17.27
C LYS A 232 -6.28 1.16 -17.23
N PHE A 233 -7.10 1.12 -16.17
CA PHE A 233 -8.22 2.06 -16.00
C PHE A 233 -7.79 3.54 -15.90
N MET A 234 -6.54 3.80 -15.49
CA MET A 234 -5.98 5.16 -15.40
C MET A 234 -5.51 5.70 -16.75
N GLU A 235 -5.09 4.84 -17.69
CA GLU A 235 -4.68 5.26 -19.03
C GLU A 235 -5.86 5.82 -19.83
N GLN A 236 -7.05 5.22 -19.70
CA GLN A 236 -8.29 5.71 -20.33
C GLN A 236 -8.74 7.08 -19.80
N SER A 237 -8.22 7.51 -18.65
CA SER A 237 -8.56 8.78 -18.00
C SER A 237 -7.69 9.96 -18.48
N ARG A 238 -6.63 9.72 -19.27
CA ARG A 238 -5.77 10.78 -19.82
C ARG A 238 -6.04 10.98 -21.32
N SER A 239 -6.70 12.11 -21.62
CA SER A 239 -6.94 12.80 -22.91
C SER A 239 -8.21 12.45 -23.72
N PRO A 240 -9.12 13.42 -23.91
CA PRO A 240 -9.74 13.66 -25.21
C PRO A 240 -8.81 14.56 -26.04
N SER A 241 -7.91 13.97 -26.84
CA SER A 241 -7.16 14.74 -27.85
C SER A 241 -7.75 14.49 -29.24
N VAL A 242 -8.59 15.45 -29.64
CA VAL A 242 -8.98 15.89 -30.98
C VAL A 242 -8.48 15.03 -32.17
N SER A 243 -9.42 14.35 -32.82
CA SER A 243 -9.49 14.22 -34.28
C SER A 243 -10.97 14.10 -34.69
N PRO A 244 -11.51 15.00 -35.53
CA PRO A 244 -12.91 14.99 -35.90
C PRO A 244 -13.09 14.19 -37.20
N SER A 245 -13.38 12.89 -37.11
CA SER A 245 -14.08 12.21 -38.20
C SER A 245 -14.60 10.86 -37.75
N LYS A 246 -15.86 10.58 -38.13
CA LYS A 246 -16.67 9.39 -37.83
C LYS A 246 -17.34 9.39 -36.45
N GLN A 247 -18.35 10.25 -36.33
CA GLN A 247 -19.52 9.93 -35.51
C GLN A 247 -20.16 8.64 -36.06
N PRO A 248 -20.29 7.54 -35.30
CA PRO A 248 -21.51 6.76 -35.42
C PRO A 248 -22.62 7.63 -34.83
N ALA A 249 -23.67 7.87 -35.62
CA ALA A 249 -24.83 8.61 -35.19
C ALA A 249 -25.34 8.03 -33.87
N SER A 250 -25.18 8.77 -32.78
CA SER A 250 -25.86 8.51 -31.52
C SER A 250 -27.34 8.75 -31.79
N THR A 251 -28.07 7.67 -32.05
CA THR A 251 -29.53 7.66 -31.87
C THR A 251 -29.76 8.14 -30.44
N SER A 252 -30.41 9.28 -30.29
CA SER A 252 -30.88 9.78 -29.01
C SER A 252 -31.92 8.78 -28.47
N SER A 253 -31.46 7.73 -27.79
CA SER A 253 -32.34 6.88 -27.02
C SER A 253 -32.82 7.73 -25.85
N LYS A 254 -34.09 8.15 -25.90
CA LYS A 254 -34.82 8.51 -24.68
C LYS A 254 -34.52 7.41 -23.66
N THR A 255 -34.06 7.77 -22.48
CA THR A 255 -33.93 6.84 -21.35
C THR A 255 -35.34 6.31 -21.05
N VAL A 256 -35.68 5.15 -21.61
CA VAL A 256 -36.90 4.42 -21.29
C VAL A 256 -36.74 3.94 -19.85
N THR A 257 -37.72 4.19 -19.00
CA THR A 257 -37.68 3.75 -17.59
C THR A 257 -37.68 2.23 -17.50
N LEU A 258 -37.08 1.61 -16.46
CA LEU A 258 -37.09 0.15 -16.30
C LEU A 258 -38.52 -0.39 -16.24
N PHE A 259 -39.44 0.36 -15.62
CA PHE A 259 -40.87 0.03 -15.65
C PHE A 259 -41.47 0.10 -17.06
N GLU A 260 -41.16 1.09 -17.90
CA GLU A 260 -41.63 1.11 -19.30
C GLU A 260 -41.01 0.00 -20.15
N GLN A 261 -39.75 -0.38 -19.89
CA GLN A 261 -39.03 -1.40 -20.66
C GLN A 261 -39.44 -2.84 -20.32
N TYR A 262 -39.78 -3.13 -19.06
CA TYR A 262 -40.12 -4.48 -18.58
C TYR A 262 -41.59 -4.65 -18.16
N CYS A 263 -42.47 -3.64 -18.36
CA CYS A 263 -43.91 -3.77 -18.05
C CYS A 263 -44.64 -4.79 -18.94
N SER A 264 -44.13 -5.03 -20.15
CA SER A 264 -44.76 -5.84 -21.19
C SER A 264 -44.11 -7.22 -21.43
N ASP A 265 -42.78 -7.37 -21.28
CA ASP A 265 -42.09 -8.68 -21.19
C ASP A 265 -40.64 -8.57 -20.66
N GLY A 266 -40.19 -9.53 -19.85
CA GLY A 266 -38.80 -9.64 -19.32
C GLY A 266 -38.59 -9.26 -17.83
N ASN A 267 -37.43 -9.63 -17.26
CA ASN A 267 -37.11 -9.36 -15.85
C ASN A 267 -35.77 -8.58 -15.69
N PRO A 268 -35.72 -7.51 -14.87
CA PRO A 268 -34.49 -6.80 -14.56
C PRO A 268 -33.40 -7.63 -13.86
N PHE A 269 -33.62 -8.89 -13.50
CA PHE A 269 -32.61 -9.72 -12.86
C PHE A 269 -32.20 -10.93 -13.73
N GLU A 270 -32.48 -10.90 -15.04
CA GLU A 270 -31.96 -11.86 -16.01
C GLU A 270 -30.48 -11.60 -16.31
N ILE A 271 -29.66 -12.64 -16.13
CA ILE A 271 -28.19 -12.61 -16.20
C ILE A 271 -27.75 -12.55 -17.67
N GLN A 272 -27.08 -11.47 -18.07
CA GLN A 272 -26.39 -11.39 -19.37
C GLN A 272 -24.89 -11.62 -19.17
N ALA A 273 -24.41 -12.80 -19.53
CA ALA A 273 -23.00 -13.13 -19.53
C ALA A 273 -22.31 -12.48 -20.73
N ASN A 274 -21.55 -11.41 -20.51
CA ASN A 274 -20.57 -10.92 -21.48
C ASN A 274 -19.18 -11.06 -20.86
N HIS A 275 -18.54 -12.20 -21.10
CA HIS A 275 -17.11 -12.37 -20.91
C HIS A 275 -16.37 -11.52 -21.95
N LYS A 276 -15.48 -10.65 -21.51
CA LYS A 276 -14.44 -10.07 -22.37
C LYS A 276 -13.11 -10.67 -21.95
N ASP A 277 -12.45 -11.29 -22.93
CA ASP A 277 -11.20 -12.04 -22.78
C ASP A 277 -10.03 -11.18 -22.29
N GLU A 278 -9.17 -11.79 -21.47
CA GLU A 278 -7.95 -11.22 -20.90
C GLU A 278 -6.84 -11.05 -21.96
N GLU A 279 -6.29 -9.84 -22.07
CA GLU A 279 -5.04 -9.58 -22.78
C GLU A 279 -3.84 -9.81 -21.84
N THR A 280 -2.86 -10.59 -22.31
CA THR A 280 -1.61 -10.93 -21.61
C THR A 280 -0.70 -9.71 -21.38
N GLU A 281 -0.15 -9.57 -20.17
CA GLU A 281 0.83 -8.55 -19.80
C GLU A 281 2.28 -8.92 -20.20
N ASP A 282 3.03 -8.00 -20.81
CA ASP A 282 4.49 -8.14 -21.07
C ASP A 282 5.33 -7.14 -20.24
N VAL A 283 5.46 -7.42 -18.94
CA VAL A 283 6.13 -6.54 -17.96
C VAL A 283 7.59 -6.96 -17.71
N LEU A 284 7.93 -8.24 -17.96
CA LEU A 284 9.26 -8.80 -17.66
C LEU A 284 10.24 -8.59 -18.82
N ALA A 285 11.53 -8.41 -18.52
CA ALA A 285 12.56 -8.42 -19.55
C ALA A 285 12.76 -9.87 -20.05
N SER A 286 12.59 -10.12 -21.34
CA SER A 286 12.85 -11.42 -21.95
C SER A 286 14.34 -11.78 -21.82
N ASN A 287 14.63 -12.89 -21.15
CA ASN A 287 15.97 -13.44 -21.10
C ASN A 287 16.28 -14.13 -22.44
N GLY A 288 16.77 -13.33 -23.39
CA GLY A 288 17.48 -13.73 -24.61
C GLY A 288 17.34 -15.19 -25.08
N TYR A 289 16.15 -15.54 -25.56
CA TYR A 289 15.92 -16.55 -26.59
C TYR A 289 14.80 -16.01 -27.47
N GLU A 290 15.16 -15.38 -28.59
CA GLU A 290 14.22 -15.13 -29.67
C GLU A 290 13.87 -16.49 -30.27
N SER A 291 12.67 -16.98 -29.95
CA SER A 291 11.97 -17.97 -30.74
C SER A 291 10.92 -17.21 -31.53
N ASP A 292 11.30 -16.77 -32.74
CA ASP A 292 10.37 -16.31 -33.77
C ASP A 292 9.55 -17.51 -34.25
N GLU A 293 8.58 -17.96 -33.44
CA GLU A 293 7.47 -18.76 -33.92
C GLU A 293 6.18 -18.19 -33.34
N GLN A 294 5.30 -17.77 -34.25
CA GLN A 294 3.97 -17.27 -33.96
C GLN A 294 3.14 -18.35 -33.26
N GLU A 295 3.01 -18.29 -31.94
CA GLU A 295 2.07 -19.12 -31.19
C GLU A 295 0.63 -18.66 -31.45
N LYS A 296 -0.04 -19.36 -32.37
CA LYS A 296 -1.49 -19.44 -32.44
C LYS A 296 -2.01 -20.14 -31.18
N SER A 297 -2.83 -19.42 -30.42
CA SER A 297 -3.77 -19.99 -29.46
C SER A 297 -4.67 -21.05 -30.12
N ALA A 298 -4.78 -22.22 -29.50
CA ALA A 298 -5.86 -23.17 -29.74
C ALA A 298 -6.15 -23.98 -28.47
N TYR A 299 -7.22 -23.62 -27.77
CA TYR A 299 -8.02 -24.60 -27.06
C TYR A 299 -8.67 -25.50 -28.10
N GLN A 300 -8.33 -26.79 -28.13
CA GLN A 300 -9.25 -27.83 -28.59
C GLN A 300 -8.84 -29.21 -28.05
N GLU A 301 -9.84 -29.86 -27.48
CA GLU A 301 -9.91 -31.23 -27.02
C GLU A 301 -9.63 -32.30 -28.10
N TYR A 302 -9.06 -33.41 -27.65
CA TYR A 302 -9.13 -34.82 -28.11
C TYR A 302 -8.98 -35.23 -29.60
N ASP A 303 -7.97 -36.10 -29.79
CA ASP A 303 -7.95 -37.35 -30.59
C ASP A 303 -7.54 -37.36 -32.08
N SER A 304 -6.86 -38.48 -32.44
CA SER A 304 -6.56 -39.07 -33.76
C SER A 304 -5.11 -39.09 -34.28
N ASP A 305 -4.64 -40.33 -34.44
CA ASP A 305 -3.40 -40.87 -35.05
C ASP A 305 -2.84 -40.19 -36.32
N SER A 306 -1.51 -40.23 -36.46
CA SER A 306 -0.83 -40.48 -37.74
C SER A 306 0.67 -40.78 -37.55
N ASP A 307 1.03 -42.05 -37.68
CA ASP A 307 2.39 -42.56 -37.89
C ASP A 307 3.11 -41.87 -39.06
N VAL A 308 4.18 -41.12 -38.78
CA VAL A 308 5.14 -40.68 -39.81
C VAL A 308 6.57 -41.07 -39.37
N PRO A 309 7.25 -41.97 -40.10
CA PRO A 309 8.62 -42.38 -39.77
C PRO A 309 9.62 -41.22 -39.82
N GLU A 310 10.57 -41.21 -38.88
CA GLU A 310 11.55 -40.13 -38.67
C GLU A 310 12.50 -39.86 -39.85
N GLU A 311 12.57 -40.73 -40.84
CA GLU A 311 13.46 -40.60 -42.00
C GLU A 311 13.08 -39.44 -42.93
N LEU A 312 11.85 -38.92 -42.86
CA LEU A 312 11.36 -37.81 -43.69
C LEU A 312 11.54 -36.41 -43.05
N LYS A 313 12.20 -36.29 -41.90
CA LYS A 313 12.40 -35.01 -41.17
C LYS A 313 13.78 -34.36 -41.35
N ARG A 314 14.56 -34.72 -42.37
CA ARG A 314 15.86 -34.08 -42.65
C ARG A 314 15.78 -33.16 -43.87
N ASP A 315 16.21 -31.92 -43.70
CA ASP A 315 16.16 -30.85 -44.72
C ASP A 315 17.21 -30.97 -45.84
N TYR A 316 17.97 -32.07 -45.92
CA TYR A 316 18.90 -32.27 -47.04
C TYR A 316 19.12 -33.76 -47.34
N VAL A 317 19.00 -34.12 -48.62
CA VAL A 317 19.45 -35.39 -49.19
C VAL A 317 20.72 -35.08 -49.97
N ASP A 318 21.85 -35.65 -49.54
CA ASP A 318 23.13 -35.58 -50.25
C ASP A 318 23.08 -36.54 -51.45
N GLU A 319 22.65 -36.04 -52.61
CA GLU A 319 22.88 -36.73 -53.88
C GLU A 319 24.36 -36.60 -54.23
N GLN A 320 25.06 -37.74 -54.18
CA GLN A 320 26.44 -37.93 -54.64
C GLN A 320 26.65 -37.36 -56.05
N THR A 321 26.99 -36.08 -56.12
CA THR A 321 27.45 -35.44 -57.35
C THR A 321 28.69 -34.66 -56.98
N GLY A 322 29.83 -35.32 -57.17
CA GLY A 322 31.15 -34.78 -56.82
C GLY A 322 31.56 -33.66 -57.75
N ASP A 323 31.22 -32.43 -57.39
CA ASP A 323 31.94 -31.25 -57.87
C ASP A 323 32.00 -30.17 -56.77
N ALA A 324 33.22 -29.85 -56.34
CA ALA A 324 33.53 -28.69 -55.51
C ALA A 324 33.92 -27.53 -56.43
N PRO A 325 33.50 -26.27 -56.17
CA PRO A 325 34.42 -25.30 -55.54
C PRO A 325 33.65 -24.21 -54.72
N VAL A 326 34.16 -23.30 -53.89
CA VAL A 326 35.46 -22.67 -53.60
C VAL A 326 35.47 -22.34 -52.10
N LYS A 327 36.57 -22.64 -51.39
CA LYS A 327 36.80 -22.19 -50.00
C LYS A 327 37.13 -20.70 -49.96
N SER A 328 36.32 -19.88 -49.27
CA SER A 328 36.76 -18.58 -48.73
C SER A 328 36.73 -18.62 -47.20
N ILE A 329 37.91 -18.93 -46.63
CA ILE A 329 38.45 -18.54 -45.33
C ILE A 329 37.40 -18.15 -44.27
N SER A 330 37.12 -19.10 -43.38
CA SER A 330 36.49 -18.88 -42.08
C SER A 330 37.33 -17.92 -41.25
N ARG A 331 36.83 -16.70 -41.07
CA ARG A 331 37.34 -15.74 -40.08
C ARG A 331 36.73 -16.02 -38.71
N GLU A 332 36.80 -17.27 -38.27
CA GLU A 332 36.47 -17.68 -36.90
C GLU A 332 37.73 -17.65 -36.04
N THR A 333 38.17 -16.46 -35.65
CA THR A 333 39.13 -16.28 -34.53
C THR A 333 39.11 -14.88 -33.94
N LEU A 334 37.97 -14.18 -34.01
CA LEU A 334 37.72 -12.94 -33.26
C LEU A 334 36.30 -12.93 -32.68
N LYS A 335 35.95 -13.96 -31.92
CA LYS A 335 34.81 -13.92 -30.97
C LYS A 335 35.33 -14.10 -29.54
N SER A 336 36.30 -13.26 -29.18
CA SER A 336 36.57 -12.93 -27.78
C SER A 336 35.69 -11.74 -27.39
N ARG A 337 34.73 -12.00 -26.49
CA ARG A 337 34.03 -11.01 -25.65
C ARG A 337 33.43 -9.79 -26.38
N LYS A 338 32.28 -9.97 -27.03
CA LYS A 338 31.24 -8.92 -26.98
C LYS A 338 30.26 -9.30 -25.89
N LYS A 339 30.48 -8.74 -24.70
CA LYS A 339 29.43 -8.65 -23.67
C LYS A 339 28.21 -8.04 -24.36
N SER A 340 27.09 -8.74 -24.26
CA SER A 340 25.78 -8.29 -24.71
C SER A 340 25.53 -6.84 -24.31
N ASP A 341 24.98 -6.07 -25.25
CA ASP A 341 24.50 -4.70 -25.08
C ASP A 341 23.48 -4.54 -23.93
N TYR A 342 22.99 -5.65 -23.35
CA TYR A 342 22.25 -5.72 -22.08
C TYR A 342 23.00 -5.10 -20.88
N SER A 343 24.33 -5.05 -20.91
CA SER A 343 25.13 -4.47 -19.81
C SER A 343 25.13 -2.94 -19.76
N LEU A 344 24.68 -2.26 -20.82
CA LEU A 344 24.73 -0.80 -20.92
C LEU A 344 23.44 -0.10 -20.44
N ASN A 345 22.30 -0.80 -20.34
CA ASN A 345 21.01 -0.21 -19.94
C ASN A 345 20.58 -0.45 -18.48
N LYS A 346 21.41 -1.12 -17.65
CA LYS A 346 21.17 -1.23 -16.19
C LYS A 346 21.19 0.13 -15.46
N VAL A 347 21.67 1.19 -16.10
CA VAL A 347 21.86 2.51 -15.47
C VAL A 347 20.55 3.25 -15.22
N ASN A 348 19.42 2.86 -15.84
CA ASN A 348 18.15 3.58 -15.67
C ASN A 348 16.98 2.72 -15.17
N ALA A 349 17.17 1.42 -14.95
CA ALA A 349 16.11 0.59 -14.38
C ALA A 349 15.84 0.96 -12.91
N PRO A 350 14.57 1.01 -12.48
CA PRO A 350 14.22 1.24 -11.09
C PRO A 350 14.69 0.07 -10.22
N ILE A 351 15.08 0.38 -8.97
CA ILE A 351 15.48 -0.61 -7.98
C ILE A 351 14.23 -1.02 -7.20
N LEU A 352 13.77 -2.24 -7.42
CA LEU A 352 12.62 -2.81 -6.71
C LEU A 352 12.76 -4.31 -6.50
N THR A 353 12.13 -4.84 -5.45
CA THR A 353 11.99 -6.29 -5.20
C THR A 353 10.70 -6.85 -5.81
N ASN A 354 10.63 -8.18 -5.93
CA ASN A 354 9.39 -8.85 -6.31
C ASN A 354 8.25 -8.53 -5.31
N THR A 355 8.56 -8.48 -4.01
CA THR A 355 7.57 -8.07 -3.00
C THR A 355 7.05 -6.65 -3.23
N THR A 356 7.92 -5.69 -3.58
CA THR A 356 7.49 -4.32 -3.92
C THR A 356 6.55 -4.30 -5.12
N LEU A 357 6.85 -5.08 -6.16
CA LEU A 357 5.98 -5.19 -7.33
C LEU A 357 4.61 -5.77 -6.97
N ASN A 358 4.56 -6.80 -6.13
CA ASN A 358 3.32 -7.37 -5.63
C ASN A 358 2.50 -6.38 -4.80
N VAL A 359 3.14 -5.55 -3.96
CA VAL A 359 2.47 -4.46 -3.23
C VAL A 359 1.87 -3.44 -4.19
N ILE A 360 2.60 -3.04 -5.24
CA ILE A 360 2.10 -2.09 -6.25
C ILE A 360 0.90 -2.68 -7.02
N ARG A 361 0.98 -3.93 -7.45
CA ARG A 361 -0.15 -4.64 -8.07
C ARG A 361 -1.36 -4.68 -7.15
N LEU A 362 -1.15 -5.00 -5.87
CA LEU A 362 -2.21 -5.02 -4.87
C LEU A 362 -2.86 -3.64 -4.69
N VAL A 363 -2.06 -2.57 -4.66
CA VAL A 363 -2.54 -1.19 -4.66
C VAL A 363 -3.41 -0.90 -5.89
N GLY A 364 -2.99 -1.35 -7.08
CA GLY A 364 -3.79 -1.24 -8.29
C GLY A 364 -5.14 -1.96 -8.17
N LYS A 365 -5.16 -3.20 -7.66
CA LYS A 365 -6.41 -3.94 -7.37
C LYS A 365 -7.30 -3.18 -6.38
N TYR A 366 -6.72 -2.61 -5.32
CA TYR A 366 -7.47 -1.82 -4.34
C TYR A 366 -8.12 -0.60 -4.99
N MET A 367 -7.42 0.08 -5.89
CA MET A 367 -7.97 1.21 -6.63
C MET A 367 -9.10 0.80 -7.59
N GLN A 368 -8.99 -0.36 -8.25
CA GLN A 368 -10.09 -0.91 -9.04
C GLN A 368 -11.33 -1.18 -8.18
N MET A 369 -11.15 -1.83 -7.03
CA MET A 369 -12.24 -2.07 -6.07
C MET A 369 -12.83 -0.75 -5.55
N MET A 370 -12.00 0.26 -5.27
CA MET A 370 -12.44 1.58 -4.84
C MET A 370 -13.33 2.29 -5.88
N ASN A 371 -13.02 2.14 -7.17
CA ASN A 371 -13.81 2.74 -8.25
C ASN A 371 -15.23 2.16 -8.33
N ILE A 372 -15.39 0.87 -8.01
CA ILE A 372 -16.69 0.20 -7.94
C ILE A 372 -17.38 0.53 -6.61
N LEU A 373 -16.63 0.46 -5.51
CA LEU A 373 -17.11 0.61 -4.13
C LEU A 373 -16.90 2.05 -3.62
N LYS A 374 -17.36 3.05 -4.39
CA LYS A 374 -17.22 4.48 -4.03
C LYS A 374 -17.63 4.81 -2.59
N PRO A 375 -18.70 4.22 -1.99
CA PRO A 375 -19.10 4.53 -0.62
C PRO A 375 -18.06 4.21 0.46
N ILE A 376 -17.10 3.31 0.18
CA ILE A 376 -16.05 2.89 1.12
C ILE A 376 -14.66 3.37 0.69
N ALA A 377 -14.56 4.34 -0.22
CA ALA A 377 -13.28 4.78 -0.77
C ALA A 377 -12.28 5.24 0.31
N PHE A 378 -12.78 5.88 1.37
CA PHE A 378 -11.95 6.25 2.53
C PHE A 378 -11.32 5.02 3.20
N ASP A 379 -12.11 3.97 3.43
CA ASP A 379 -11.64 2.74 4.08
C ASP A 379 -10.58 2.06 3.21
N VAL A 380 -10.80 1.98 1.89
CA VAL A 380 -9.82 1.41 0.96
C VAL A 380 -8.49 2.17 0.98
N ILE A 381 -8.53 3.51 0.96
CA ILE A 381 -7.32 4.34 1.05
C ILE A 381 -6.62 4.18 2.40
N HIS A 382 -7.38 4.03 3.49
CA HIS A 382 -6.82 3.71 4.80
C HIS A 382 -6.07 2.37 4.77
N PHE A 383 -6.64 1.32 4.18
CA PHE A 383 -5.96 0.03 4.03
C PHE A 383 -4.75 0.09 3.08
N MET A 384 -4.79 0.92 2.02
CA MET A 384 -3.60 1.20 1.21
C MET A 384 -2.48 1.84 2.04
N SER A 385 -2.83 2.75 2.95
CA SER A 385 -1.85 3.36 3.85
C SER A 385 -1.23 2.35 4.82
N GLN A 386 -2.01 1.35 5.27
CA GLN A 386 -1.51 0.26 6.12
C GLN A 386 -0.50 -0.63 5.40
N LEU A 387 -0.70 -0.93 4.11
CA LEU A 387 0.28 -1.68 3.30
C LEU A 387 1.64 -0.96 3.27
N PHE A 388 1.62 0.36 3.06
CA PHE A 388 2.82 1.19 3.04
C PHE A 388 3.47 1.28 4.44
N ASP A 389 2.67 1.56 5.47
CA ASP A 389 3.11 1.65 6.86
C ASP A 389 3.80 0.34 7.30
N TYR A 390 3.22 -0.82 6.97
CA TYR A 390 3.80 -2.13 7.30
C TYR A 390 5.12 -2.37 6.55
N TYR A 391 5.17 -2.07 5.25
CA TYR A 391 6.38 -2.25 4.44
C TYR A 391 7.53 -1.36 4.94
N LEU A 392 7.24 -0.09 5.28
CA LEU A 392 8.20 0.84 5.87
C LEU A 392 8.70 0.34 7.23
N TYR A 393 7.79 -0.12 8.10
CA TYR A 393 8.15 -0.64 9.42
C TYR A 393 8.99 -1.91 9.34
N ALA A 394 8.70 -2.80 8.37
CA ALA A 394 9.48 -4.01 8.14
C ALA A 394 10.93 -3.68 7.79
N ILE A 395 11.16 -2.77 6.84
CA ILE A 395 12.51 -2.36 6.43
C ILE A 395 13.27 -1.69 7.58
N TYR A 396 12.60 -0.83 8.35
CA TYR A 396 13.18 -0.28 9.56
C TYR A 396 13.59 -1.39 10.55
N THR A 397 12.70 -2.34 10.81
CA THR A 397 12.95 -3.44 11.76
C THR A 397 14.09 -4.35 11.31
N PHE A 398 14.18 -4.64 10.01
CA PHE A 398 15.20 -5.53 9.44
C PHE A 398 16.58 -4.91 9.39
N PHE A 399 16.66 -3.64 8.98
CA PHE A 399 17.93 -3.03 8.60
C PHE A 399 18.29 -1.77 9.39
N GLY A 400 17.31 -1.08 9.99
CA GLY A 400 17.50 0.21 10.68
C GLY A 400 17.46 0.13 12.21
N ARG A 401 16.83 -0.89 12.79
CA ARG A 401 16.72 -1.06 14.24
C ARG A 401 18.05 -1.49 14.84
N ASN A 402 18.66 -0.61 15.62
CA ASN A 402 19.87 -0.90 16.38
C ASN A 402 19.86 -0.11 17.69
N ASP A 403 19.77 -0.80 18.83
CA ASP A 403 19.67 -0.18 20.15
C ASP A 403 20.92 0.65 20.50
N SER A 404 22.07 0.32 19.89
CA SER A 404 23.30 1.12 20.03
C SER A 404 23.20 2.53 19.43
N LEU A 405 22.29 2.74 18.47
CA LEU A 405 22.17 3.96 17.67
C LEU A 405 21.62 5.16 18.46
N GLU A 406 20.77 4.89 19.45
CA GLU A 406 20.14 5.94 20.27
C GLU A 406 21.13 6.62 21.21
N SER A 407 22.19 5.90 21.61
CA SER A 407 23.23 6.41 22.51
C SER A 407 24.17 7.43 21.87
N THR A 408 24.28 7.46 20.53
CA THR A 408 25.32 8.24 19.83
C THR A 408 24.96 9.72 19.64
N GLY A 409 23.75 10.14 20.04
CA GLY A 409 23.32 11.56 20.07
C GLY A 409 23.26 12.27 18.71
N LEU A 410 23.39 11.55 17.60
CA LEU A 410 23.51 12.12 16.25
C LEU A 410 22.19 12.55 15.61
N GLY A 411 21.05 12.21 16.22
CA GLY A 411 19.75 12.50 15.63
C GLY A 411 19.57 11.87 14.24
N LEU A 412 20.10 10.66 14.03
CA LEU A 412 20.07 9.97 12.73
C LEU A 412 18.65 9.73 12.21
N SER A 413 17.72 9.50 13.14
CA SER A 413 16.29 9.49 12.89
C SER A 413 15.70 10.83 13.32
N SER A 414 14.98 11.50 12.41
CA SER A 414 14.26 12.72 12.74
C SER A 414 13.20 12.46 13.82
N SER A 415 12.79 13.50 14.54
CA SER A 415 11.63 13.40 15.45
C SER A 415 10.40 12.90 14.72
N ARG A 416 10.21 13.32 13.46
CA ARG A 416 9.10 12.90 12.60
C ARG A 416 9.13 11.40 12.32
N LEU A 417 10.26 10.86 11.85
CA LEU A 417 10.41 9.44 11.56
C LEU A 417 10.16 8.59 12.82
N ARG A 418 10.68 9.01 13.98
CA ARG A 418 10.42 8.31 15.26
C ARG A 418 8.95 8.32 15.64
N THR A 419 8.27 9.46 15.53
CA THR A 419 6.83 9.55 15.78
C THR A 419 6.03 8.66 14.82
N THR A 420 6.41 8.63 13.53
CA THR A 420 5.77 7.77 12.53
C THR A 420 5.97 6.30 12.86
N LEU A 421 7.19 5.86 13.17
CA LEU A 421 7.48 4.47 13.52
C LEU A 421 6.73 4.03 14.80
N ASN A 422 6.69 4.89 15.83
CA ASN A 422 5.94 4.62 17.05
C ASN A 422 4.44 4.52 16.79
N ARG A 423 3.88 5.43 15.98
CA ARG A 423 2.47 5.37 15.55
C ARG A 423 2.17 4.05 14.85
N ILE A 424 3.02 3.62 13.91
CA ILE A 424 2.82 2.37 13.18
C ILE A 424 2.89 1.18 14.15
N GLN A 425 3.87 1.16 15.05
CA GLN A 425 4.01 0.11 16.05
C GLN A 425 2.79 0.00 16.97
N GLU A 426 2.25 1.13 17.44
CA GLU A 426 1.08 1.14 18.33
C GLU A 426 -0.22 0.77 17.61
N SER A 427 -0.38 1.21 16.36
CA SER A 427 -1.64 1.07 15.60
C SER A 427 -1.75 -0.24 14.81
N LEU A 428 -0.66 -0.73 14.23
CA LEU A 428 -0.69 -1.82 13.24
C LEU A 428 0.03 -3.09 13.69
N ILE A 429 1.01 -2.97 14.60
CA ILE A 429 1.88 -4.09 14.96
C ILE A 429 1.42 -4.76 16.25
N ASP A 430 1.26 -6.07 16.21
CA ASP A 430 1.10 -6.90 17.40
C ASP A 430 2.48 -7.29 17.95
N MET A 431 2.77 -6.78 19.14
CA MET A 431 4.00 -7.03 19.88
C MET A 431 3.87 -8.19 20.88
N GLU A 432 2.65 -8.64 21.16
CA GLU A 432 2.38 -9.67 22.17
C GLU A 432 2.19 -11.04 21.51
N VAL A 433 3.25 -11.85 21.49
CA VAL A 433 3.14 -13.30 21.23
C VAL A 433 2.66 -14.06 22.49
N SER A 434 2.19 -13.36 23.54
CA SER A 434 1.76 -13.97 24.79
C SER A 434 0.39 -14.64 24.62
N ALA A 435 0.42 -15.97 24.57
CA ALA A 435 -0.71 -16.87 24.68
C ALA A 435 -1.34 -16.83 26.08
N ASP A 436 -1.83 -15.67 26.53
CA ASP A 436 -2.63 -15.58 27.75
C ASP A 436 -4.12 -15.78 27.40
N PRO A 437 -4.77 -16.88 27.84
CA PRO A 437 -6.15 -17.23 27.44
C PRO A 437 -7.22 -16.34 28.08
N THR A 438 -6.84 -15.35 28.87
CA THR A 438 -7.73 -14.53 29.72
C THR A 438 -8.02 -13.14 29.13
N ALA A 439 -7.66 -12.88 27.88
CA ALA A 439 -7.98 -11.62 27.21
C ALA A 439 -9.50 -11.39 27.13
N THR A 440 -9.95 -10.22 27.57
CA THR A 440 -11.35 -9.76 27.47
C THR A 440 -11.80 -9.75 26.01
N LEU A 441 -13.11 -9.96 25.75
CA LEU A 441 -13.69 -9.99 24.40
C LEU A 441 -13.32 -8.75 23.54
N THR A 442 -13.11 -7.59 24.17
CA THR A 442 -12.67 -6.35 23.50
C THR A 442 -11.21 -6.39 23.06
N ALA A 443 -10.32 -6.98 23.86
CA ALA A 443 -8.91 -7.15 23.50
C ALA A 443 -8.71 -8.19 22.38
N ALA A 444 -9.59 -9.18 22.30
CA ALA A 444 -9.60 -10.16 21.21
C ALA A 444 -10.07 -9.56 19.87
N GLU A 445 -10.95 -8.55 19.88
CA GLU A 445 -11.36 -7.81 18.68
C GLU A 445 -10.28 -6.83 18.21
N GLU A 446 -9.59 -6.13 19.12
CA GLU A 446 -8.45 -5.27 18.78
C GLU A 446 -7.24 -6.07 18.26
N ARG A 447 -6.97 -7.27 18.81
CA ARG A 447 -5.94 -8.18 18.28
C ARG A 447 -6.24 -8.70 16.88
N LYS A 448 -7.51 -8.70 16.44
CA LYS A 448 -7.88 -9.16 15.08
C LYS A 448 -7.52 -8.14 13.99
N GLU A 449 -7.30 -6.87 14.34
CA GLU A 449 -6.94 -5.82 13.37
C GLU A 449 -5.42 -5.58 13.28
N LYS A 450 -4.62 -6.09 14.23
CA LYS A 450 -3.15 -5.96 14.23
C LYS A 450 -2.48 -7.15 13.54
N VAL A 451 -1.29 -6.90 12.99
CA VAL A 451 -0.47 -7.90 12.31
C VAL A 451 0.82 -8.14 13.09
N PRO A 452 1.30 -9.39 13.20
CA PRO A 452 2.54 -9.67 13.91
C PRO A 452 3.73 -8.90 13.36
N SER A 453 4.68 -8.58 14.24
CA SER A 453 5.96 -7.99 13.84
C SER A 453 6.66 -8.87 12.79
N PRO A 454 7.15 -8.28 11.68
CA PRO A 454 7.87 -9.03 10.66
C PRO A 454 9.26 -9.42 11.16
N HIS A 455 9.81 -10.53 10.64
CA HIS A 455 11.17 -11.00 10.95
C HIS A 455 12.02 -11.16 9.68
N LEU A 456 13.32 -10.90 9.78
CA LEU A 456 14.22 -11.01 8.63
C LEU A 456 14.48 -12.47 8.28
N SER A 457 14.43 -12.80 6.98
CA SER A 457 14.79 -14.11 6.45
C SER A 457 16.18 -14.55 6.91
N HIS A 458 16.28 -15.81 7.35
CA HIS A 458 17.56 -16.42 7.73
C HIS A 458 18.56 -16.53 6.58
N LEU A 459 18.10 -16.39 5.34
CA LEU A 459 18.95 -16.41 4.15
C LEU A 459 19.77 -15.12 3.98
N VAL A 460 19.38 -14.02 4.65
CA VAL A 460 20.04 -12.73 4.53
C VAL A 460 21.19 -12.62 5.53
N VAL A 461 22.43 -12.52 5.01
CA VAL A 461 23.65 -12.46 5.84
C VAL A 461 24.11 -11.03 6.06
N LEU A 462 23.88 -10.50 7.27
CA LEU A 462 24.26 -9.12 7.67
C LEU A 462 25.57 -9.01 8.46
N THR A 463 26.29 -10.11 8.65
CA THR A 463 27.48 -10.16 9.52
C THR A 463 28.81 -10.18 8.77
N SER A 464 28.80 -10.48 7.47
CA SER A 464 30.04 -10.62 6.69
C SER A 464 30.64 -9.25 6.35
N GLY A 465 31.92 -9.05 6.69
CA GLY A 465 32.67 -7.83 6.36
C GLY A 465 33.03 -7.70 4.87
N ASP A 466 33.07 -8.81 4.14
CA ASP A 466 33.39 -8.85 2.70
C ASP A 466 32.25 -8.27 1.86
N THR A 467 31.00 -8.49 2.28
CA THR A 467 29.80 -7.96 1.63
C THR A 467 29.36 -6.61 2.19
N LEU A 468 30.22 -5.94 2.97
CA LEU A 468 29.90 -4.71 3.73
C LEU A 468 28.63 -4.88 4.57
N TYR A 469 28.52 -5.99 5.30
CA TYR A 469 27.43 -6.26 6.26
C TYR A 469 26.04 -6.27 5.59
N GLY A 470 25.97 -6.91 4.41
CA GLY A 470 24.75 -7.02 3.61
C GLY A 470 24.36 -5.71 2.94
N LEU A 471 25.33 -4.95 2.42
CA LEU A 471 25.05 -3.65 1.81
C LEU A 471 24.16 -3.78 0.57
N ALA A 472 24.31 -4.83 -0.23
CA ALA A 472 23.49 -5.03 -1.43
C ALA A 472 22.00 -5.14 -1.07
N GLU A 473 21.69 -5.98 -0.09
CA GLU A 473 20.34 -6.26 0.40
C GLU A 473 19.74 -5.00 1.05
N ARG A 474 20.54 -4.28 1.86
CA ARG A 474 20.13 -2.98 2.46
C ARG A 474 19.79 -1.94 1.39
N VAL A 475 20.57 -1.87 0.31
CA VAL A 475 20.31 -0.94 -0.81
C VAL A 475 19.03 -1.32 -1.54
N VAL A 476 18.89 -2.60 -1.92
CA VAL A 476 17.68 -3.05 -2.61
C VAL A 476 16.44 -2.80 -1.75
N ALA A 477 16.47 -3.13 -0.46
CA ALA A 477 15.37 -2.88 0.46
C ALA A 477 14.99 -1.40 0.57
N THR A 478 15.98 -0.55 0.84
CA THR A 478 15.74 0.89 1.08
C THR A 478 15.29 1.59 -0.19
N GLU A 479 15.91 1.31 -1.32
CA GLU A 479 15.55 1.95 -2.59
C GLU A 479 14.23 1.41 -3.15
N SER A 480 13.87 0.15 -2.85
CA SER A 480 12.53 -0.38 -3.13
C SER A 480 11.43 0.38 -2.38
N LEU A 481 11.67 0.73 -1.11
CA LEU A 481 10.75 1.56 -0.33
C LEU A 481 10.66 2.99 -0.87
N VAL A 482 11.78 3.58 -1.27
CA VAL A 482 11.75 4.93 -1.86
C VAL A 482 11.01 4.91 -3.20
N PHE A 483 11.25 3.90 -4.04
CA PHE A 483 10.48 3.71 -5.27
C PHE A 483 8.98 3.56 -4.99
N LEU A 484 8.61 2.77 -3.97
CA LEU A 484 7.21 2.63 -3.55
C LEU A 484 6.62 3.98 -3.11
N ALA A 485 7.37 4.79 -2.35
CA ALA A 485 6.96 6.13 -1.95
C ALA A 485 6.70 7.04 -3.14
N GLU A 486 7.60 7.04 -4.14
CA GLU A 486 7.43 7.76 -5.41
C GLU A 486 6.17 7.31 -6.16
N GLN A 487 5.84 6.02 -6.15
CA GLN A 487 4.60 5.52 -6.77
C GLN A 487 3.36 6.02 -6.03
N PHE A 488 3.38 6.04 -4.69
CA PHE A 488 2.29 6.62 -3.92
C PHE A 488 2.13 8.12 -4.20
N GLU A 489 3.23 8.88 -4.25
CA GLU A 489 3.19 10.31 -4.61
C GLU A 489 2.61 10.53 -6.02
N PHE A 490 2.94 9.67 -6.98
CA PHE A 490 2.35 9.70 -8.33
C PHE A 490 0.84 9.42 -8.31
N LEU A 491 0.36 8.53 -7.44
CA LEU A 491 -1.06 8.17 -7.30
C LEU A 491 -1.86 9.20 -6.49
N GLN A 492 -1.21 10.07 -5.71
CA GLN A 492 -1.84 11.05 -4.82
C GLN A 492 -2.97 11.88 -5.48
N PRO A 493 -2.81 12.45 -6.69
CA PRO A 493 -3.88 13.25 -7.31
C PRO A 493 -5.15 12.44 -7.59
N HIS A 494 -5.01 11.17 -7.93
CA HIS A 494 -6.15 10.29 -8.17
C HIS A 494 -6.86 9.95 -6.85
N LEU A 495 -6.09 9.64 -5.79
CA LEU A 495 -6.67 9.37 -4.47
C LEU A 495 -7.36 10.59 -3.88
N ASP A 496 -6.83 11.80 -4.07
CA ASP A 496 -7.46 13.05 -3.60
C ASP A 496 -8.78 13.36 -4.31
N ALA A 497 -8.92 12.96 -5.59
CA ALA A 497 -10.15 13.15 -6.37
C ALA A 497 -11.31 12.26 -5.88
N VAL A 498 -11.00 11.05 -5.39
CA VAL A 498 -12.01 10.10 -4.88
C VAL A 498 -12.34 10.34 -3.40
N MET A 499 -11.46 11.04 -2.67
CA MET A 499 -11.61 11.28 -1.24
C MET A 499 -12.74 12.26 -0.87
N PRO A 500 -13.61 11.91 0.11
CA PRO A 500 -14.57 12.85 0.68
C PRO A 500 -13.86 14.07 1.31
N ALA A 501 -14.42 15.27 1.10
CA ALA A 501 -13.81 16.54 1.56
C ALA A 501 -13.45 16.54 3.05
N VAL A 502 -14.30 15.93 3.90
CA VAL A 502 -14.12 15.86 5.36
C VAL A 502 -12.90 15.00 5.76
N LYS A 503 -12.51 14.04 4.92
CA LYS A 503 -11.44 13.09 5.20
C LYS A 503 -10.11 13.43 4.52
N LYS A 504 -10.08 14.44 3.64
CA LYS A 504 -8.84 14.91 2.97
C LYS A 504 -7.65 15.19 3.91
N PRO A 505 -7.84 15.73 5.14
CA PRO A 505 -6.73 15.92 6.06
C PRO A 505 -5.98 14.64 6.41
N PHE A 506 -6.65 13.48 6.46
CA PHE A 506 -6.00 12.19 6.70
C PHE A 506 -5.00 11.86 5.58
N LEU A 507 -5.40 12.02 4.33
CA LEU A 507 -4.54 11.73 3.18
C LEU A 507 -3.33 12.66 3.16
N GLN A 508 -3.55 13.96 3.40
CA GLN A 508 -2.45 14.95 3.50
C GLN A 508 -1.48 14.61 4.63
N GLN A 509 -2.00 14.18 5.78
CA GLN A 509 -1.19 13.74 6.91
C GLN A 509 -0.37 12.51 6.55
N PHE A 510 -0.96 11.50 5.90
CA PHE A 510 -0.26 10.29 5.46
C PHE A 510 0.93 10.61 4.53
N TYR A 511 0.72 11.44 3.50
CA TYR A 511 1.81 11.82 2.59
C TYR A 511 2.89 12.67 3.28
N SER A 512 2.48 13.66 4.09
CA SER A 512 3.41 14.57 4.75
C SER A 512 4.19 13.95 5.91
N GLN A 513 3.61 12.98 6.64
CA GLN A 513 4.22 12.38 7.83
C GLN A 513 4.80 10.99 7.60
N THR A 514 4.25 10.19 6.69
CA THR A 514 4.74 8.83 6.43
C THR A 514 5.51 8.79 5.11
N VAL A 515 4.86 9.05 3.98
CA VAL A 515 5.47 8.83 2.64
C VAL A 515 6.73 9.66 2.46
N SER A 516 6.69 10.94 2.85
CA SER A 516 7.86 11.83 2.77
C SER A 516 9.07 11.35 3.61
N THR A 517 8.82 10.64 4.70
CA THR A 517 9.87 10.16 5.61
C THR A 517 10.53 8.86 5.16
N ALA A 518 10.00 8.19 4.13
CA ALA A 518 10.52 6.92 3.64
C ALA A 518 12.01 7.02 3.24
N SER A 519 12.39 8.12 2.60
CA SER A 519 13.78 8.38 2.20
C SER A 519 14.73 8.66 3.37
N GLU A 520 14.20 9.07 4.53
CA GLU A 520 15.00 9.35 5.73
C GLU A 520 15.59 8.07 6.33
N LEU A 521 14.97 6.91 6.10
CA LEU A 521 15.46 5.60 6.57
C LEU A 521 16.83 5.22 6.02
N ARG A 522 17.26 5.83 4.91
CA ARG A 522 18.63 5.67 4.39
C ARG A 522 19.69 5.94 5.47
N LYS A 523 19.51 6.99 6.28
CA LYS A 523 20.49 7.39 7.30
C LYS A 523 20.72 6.30 8.37
N PRO A 524 19.71 5.88 9.16
CA PRO A 524 19.93 4.85 10.18
C PRO A 524 20.38 3.51 9.60
N ILE A 525 19.88 3.12 8.42
CA ILE A 525 20.24 1.84 7.78
C ILE A 525 21.71 1.81 7.35
N TYR A 526 22.18 2.86 6.69
CA TYR A 526 23.56 2.93 6.19
C TYR A 526 24.57 3.31 7.28
N TRP A 527 24.11 3.94 8.37
CA TRP A 527 24.95 4.19 9.55
C TRP A 527 25.52 2.89 10.13
N ILE A 528 24.70 1.84 10.22
CA ILE A 528 25.12 0.54 10.75
C ILE A 528 26.25 -0.05 9.90
N VAL A 529 26.18 0.12 8.57
CA VAL A 529 27.24 -0.31 7.65
C VAL A 529 28.50 0.52 7.88
N ALA A 530 28.38 1.85 7.91
CA ALA A 530 29.51 2.76 8.12
C ALA A 530 30.23 2.55 9.47
N GLY A 531 29.46 2.23 10.52
CA GLY A 531 29.95 1.93 11.87
C GLY A 531 30.78 0.64 11.95
N LYS A 532 30.51 -0.33 11.07
CA LYS A 532 31.25 -1.59 11.00
C LYS A 532 32.27 -1.64 9.86
N ALA A 533 32.14 -0.76 8.87
CA ALA A 533 32.99 -0.77 7.68
C ALA A 533 34.45 -0.44 7.98
N ILE A 534 34.71 0.41 8.96
CA ILE A 534 36.05 0.84 9.36
C ILE A 534 36.26 0.46 10.83
N ASP A 535 37.44 -0.05 11.16
CA ASP A 535 37.81 -0.40 12.53
C ASP A 535 38.23 0.86 13.33
N TYR A 536 37.25 1.60 13.82
CA TYR A 536 37.48 2.80 14.62
C TYR A 536 38.13 2.50 15.99
N GLU A 537 37.89 1.32 16.56
CA GLU A 537 38.50 0.91 17.83
C GLU A 537 40.02 0.74 17.70
N GLN A 538 40.45 0.08 16.62
CA GLN A 538 41.87 -0.03 16.30
C GLN A 538 42.52 1.34 16.09
N MET A 539 41.82 2.31 15.52
CA MET A 539 42.34 3.69 15.39
C MET A 539 42.55 4.34 16.76
N LEU A 540 41.59 4.19 17.69
CA LEU A 540 41.75 4.69 19.06
C LEU A 540 42.95 4.04 19.77
N LEU A 541 43.17 2.74 19.57
CA LEU A 541 44.33 2.04 20.13
C LEU A 541 45.65 2.56 19.57
N LEU A 542 45.72 2.85 18.26
CA LEU A 542 46.91 3.44 17.65
C LEU A 542 47.16 4.86 18.19
N MET A 543 46.11 5.68 18.30
CA MET A 543 46.21 7.04 18.86
C MET A 543 46.64 7.05 20.32
N ALA A 544 46.21 6.07 21.12
CA ALA A 544 46.60 5.93 22.52
C ALA A 544 48.11 5.65 22.71
N ASN A 545 48.76 5.05 21.71
CA ASN A 545 50.21 4.77 21.72
C ASN A 545 51.06 5.96 21.25
N VAL A 546 50.45 7.03 20.72
CA VAL A 546 51.17 8.23 20.28
C VAL A 546 51.59 9.06 21.48
N LYS A 547 52.85 9.51 21.48
CA LYS A 547 53.36 10.46 22.48
C LYS A 547 53.08 11.89 22.03
N TRP A 548 52.18 12.57 22.74
CA TRP A 548 51.78 13.95 22.46
C TRP A 548 52.59 15.02 23.24
N ASP A 549 53.52 14.59 24.10
CA ASP A 549 54.47 15.47 24.82
C ASP A 549 55.83 15.48 24.10
N VAL A 550 55.84 16.11 22.93
CA VAL A 550 57.01 16.19 22.03
C VAL A 550 57.74 17.52 22.27
N LYS A 551 59.08 17.50 22.22
CA LYS A 551 59.91 18.69 22.43
C LYS A 551 60.26 19.45 21.15
N GLU A 552 60.13 18.80 20.01
CA GLU A 552 60.49 19.34 18.70
C GLU A 552 59.27 19.28 17.77
N ILE A 553 59.17 20.24 16.86
CA ILE A 553 58.12 20.27 15.85
C ILE A 553 58.38 19.16 14.83
N MET A 554 57.48 18.19 14.78
CA MET A 554 57.54 17.08 13.85
C MET A 554 57.13 17.53 12.44
N SER A 555 57.83 17.02 11.41
CA SER A 555 57.52 17.29 9.99
C SER A 555 56.64 16.22 9.34
N GLN A 556 56.40 15.10 10.02
CA GLN A 556 55.62 13.97 9.54
C GLN A 556 54.43 13.70 10.45
N HIS A 557 53.31 13.27 9.85
CA HIS A 557 52.11 12.85 10.56
C HIS A 557 52.25 11.45 11.16
N ASN A 558 51.39 11.12 12.11
CA ASN A 558 51.38 9.83 12.80
C ASN A 558 50.83 8.67 11.97
N ILE A 559 51.27 7.46 12.28
CA ILE A 559 50.93 6.22 11.54
C ILE A 559 49.42 5.93 11.50
N TYR A 560 48.67 6.33 12.54
CA TYR A 560 47.21 6.09 12.56
C TYR A 560 46.48 6.83 11.44
N VAL A 561 47.01 7.96 10.94
CA VAL A 561 46.41 8.71 9.82
C VAL A 561 46.50 7.89 8.54
N ASP A 562 47.67 7.30 8.26
CA ASP A 562 47.83 6.42 7.09
C ASP A 562 47.03 5.13 7.24
N ALA A 563 46.94 4.57 8.46
CA ALA A 563 46.10 3.41 8.74
C ALA A 563 44.62 3.70 8.47
N LEU A 564 44.11 4.83 8.96
CA LEU A 564 42.74 5.26 8.73
C LEU A 564 42.44 5.50 7.24
N LEU A 565 43.36 6.15 6.51
CA LEU A 565 43.19 6.37 5.07
C LEU A 565 43.21 5.06 4.28
N LYS A 566 44.02 4.08 4.71
CA LYS A 566 44.03 2.75 4.12
C LYS A 566 42.68 2.03 4.32
N GLU A 567 42.04 2.20 5.47
CA GLU A 567 40.68 1.70 5.71
C GLU A 567 39.65 2.37 4.77
N PHE A 568 39.76 3.68 4.53
CA PHE A 568 38.91 4.37 3.54
C PHE A 568 39.13 3.85 2.11
N GLU A 569 40.37 3.58 1.71
CA GLU A 569 40.67 2.95 0.42
C GLU A 569 40.10 1.53 0.31
N GLN A 570 40.15 0.75 1.39
CA GLN A 570 39.59 -0.60 1.45
C GLN A 570 38.05 -0.57 1.44
N PHE A 571 37.45 0.39 2.14
CA PHE A 571 36.02 0.66 2.06
C PHE A 571 35.60 0.98 0.63
N ASN A 572 36.28 1.92 -0.04
CA ASN A 572 35.98 2.29 -1.43
C ASN A 572 36.13 1.08 -2.38
N ARG A 573 37.15 0.24 -2.18
CA ARG A 573 37.31 -1.01 -2.95
C ARG A 573 36.14 -1.97 -2.75
N ARG A 574 35.74 -2.23 -1.50
CA ARG A 574 34.59 -3.10 -1.19
C ARG A 574 33.28 -2.53 -1.72
N LEU A 575 33.08 -1.21 -1.64
CA LEU A 575 31.92 -0.52 -2.20
C LEU A 575 31.82 -0.72 -3.71
N ASN A 576 32.96 -0.66 -4.41
CA ASN A 576 33.05 -0.95 -5.84
C ASN A 576 32.84 -2.43 -6.20
N GLU A 577 33.11 -3.37 -5.29
CA GLU A 577 32.74 -4.78 -5.50
C GLU A 577 31.23 -4.99 -5.33
N VAL A 578 30.61 -4.35 -4.35
CA VAL A 578 29.15 -4.38 -4.17
C VAL A 578 28.43 -3.72 -5.36
N SER A 579 28.98 -2.64 -5.91
CA SER A 579 28.39 -1.94 -7.06
C SER A 579 28.31 -2.79 -8.34
N LYS A 580 29.10 -3.87 -8.43
CA LYS A 580 29.02 -4.86 -9.52
C LYS A 580 27.80 -5.78 -9.38
N ARG A 581 27.32 -6.01 -8.15
CA ARG A 581 26.14 -6.86 -7.88
C ARG A 581 24.86 -6.04 -7.97
N VAL A 582 24.82 -4.89 -7.30
CA VAL A 582 23.66 -3.99 -7.22
C VAL A 582 24.10 -2.57 -7.56
N ARG A 583 23.31 -1.86 -8.35
CA ARG A 583 23.55 -0.44 -8.62
C ARG A 583 23.42 0.35 -7.31
N ILE A 584 24.43 1.15 -6.99
CA ILE A 584 24.41 2.05 -5.83
C ILE A 584 24.03 3.46 -6.30
N PRO A 585 22.84 3.99 -5.95
CA PRO A 585 22.46 5.36 -6.28
C PRO A 585 23.40 6.38 -5.64
N LEU A 586 23.58 7.54 -6.29
CA LEU A 586 24.41 8.63 -5.76
C LEU A 586 23.98 9.09 -4.35
N PRO A 587 22.68 9.24 -4.03
CA PRO A 587 22.26 9.57 -2.66
C PRO A 587 22.74 8.55 -1.61
N VAL A 588 22.74 7.26 -1.94
CA VAL A 588 23.21 6.19 -1.06
C VAL A 588 24.71 6.27 -0.85
N SER A 589 25.47 6.40 -1.94
CA SER A 589 26.93 6.56 -1.90
C SER A 589 27.32 7.76 -1.04
N ASN A 590 26.66 8.90 -1.24
CA ASN A 590 26.92 10.12 -0.48
C ASN A 590 26.64 9.92 1.03
N ILE A 591 25.53 9.27 1.39
CA ILE A 591 25.20 9.01 2.81
C ILE A 591 26.22 8.06 3.46
N LEU A 592 26.64 7.00 2.76
CA LEU A 592 27.65 6.07 3.27
C LEU A 592 28.99 6.77 3.54
N TRP A 593 29.47 7.55 2.57
CA TRP A 593 30.70 8.32 2.71
C TRP A 593 30.57 9.38 3.81
N GLU A 594 29.44 10.09 3.87
CA GLU A 594 29.18 11.05 4.94
C GLU A 594 29.28 10.39 6.32
N HIS A 595 28.63 9.24 6.51
CA HIS A 595 28.66 8.52 7.78
C HIS A 595 30.05 8.02 8.16
N CYS A 596 30.82 7.45 7.21
CA CYS A 596 32.19 7.03 7.47
C CYS A 596 33.09 8.20 7.88
N ILE A 597 32.94 9.36 7.22
CA ILE A 597 33.71 10.56 7.54
C ILE A 597 33.33 11.13 8.90
N ARG A 598 32.03 11.23 9.22
CA ARG A 598 31.55 11.69 10.53
C ARG A 598 32.08 10.80 11.66
N LEU A 599 32.02 9.48 11.49
CA LEU A 599 32.54 8.52 12.46
C LEU A 599 34.06 8.64 12.62
N ALA A 600 34.80 8.79 11.53
CA ALA A 600 36.25 9.01 11.56
C ALA A 600 36.61 10.30 12.32
N ASN A 601 35.96 11.42 12.01
CA ASN A 601 36.20 12.71 12.69
C ASN A 601 35.87 12.65 14.18
N ARG A 602 34.80 11.94 14.56
CA ARG A 602 34.49 11.69 15.98
C ARG A 602 35.51 10.80 16.67
N THR A 603 36.00 9.78 15.98
CA THR A 603 37.06 8.90 16.48
C THR A 603 38.35 9.67 16.73
N ILE A 604 38.71 10.59 15.84
CA ILE A 604 39.88 11.47 16.00
C ILE A 604 39.72 12.36 17.25
N VAL A 605 38.57 13.02 17.44
CA VAL A 605 38.33 13.84 18.63
C VAL A 605 38.32 13.00 19.91
N GLU A 606 37.72 11.81 19.88
CA GLU A 606 37.77 10.89 21.03
C GLU A 606 39.21 10.45 21.33
N GLY A 607 40.03 10.20 20.31
CA GLY A 607 41.46 9.91 20.47
C GLY A 607 42.21 11.07 21.12
N TYR A 608 42.00 12.31 20.66
CA TYR A 608 42.61 13.50 21.26
C TYR A 608 42.12 13.76 22.68
N ALA A 609 40.85 13.53 22.95
CA ALA A 609 40.27 13.66 24.29
C ALA A 609 40.83 12.66 25.30
N ASN A 610 41.35 11.51 24.86
CA ASN A 610 41.95 10.51 25.75
C ASN A 610 43.44 10.78 26.07
N VAL A 611 44.03 11.84 25.50
CA VAL A 611 45.41 12.25 25.76
C VAL A 611 45.54 12.81 27.17
N LYS A 612 46.57 12.39 27.92
CA LYS A 612 46.81 12.85 29.32
C LYS A 612 47.75 14.04 29.43
N LYS A 613 48.70 14.17 28.49
CA LYS A 613 49.72 15.23 28.45
C LYS A 613 49.96 15.61 26.98
N CYS A 614 49.92 16.90 26.67
CA CYS A 614 50.09 17.41 25.32
C CYS A 614 50.91 18.70 25.33
N SER A 615 52.06 18.72 24.67
CA SER A 615 52.92 19.91 24.52
C SER A 615 52.39 20.83 23.42
N ASN A 616 52.96 22.03 23.28
CA ASN A 616 52.57 22.95 22.19
C ASN A 616 52.93 22.37 20.82
N GLU A 617 54.08 21.69 20.73
CA GLU A 617 54.55 20.96 19.56
C GLU A 617 53.64 19.75 19.27
N GLY A 618 53.15 19.07 20.31
CA GLY A 618 52.16 17.99 20.18
C GLY A 618 50.81 18.47 19.64
N ARG A 619 50.35 19.66 20.02
CA ARG A 619 49.13 20.28 19.46
C ARG A 619 49.32 20.63 17.98
N ALA A 620 50.50 21.14 17.61
CA ALA A 620 50.86 21.37 16.21
C ALA A 620 50.87 20.05 15.41
N LEU A 621 51.31 18.94 16.03
CA LEU A 621 51.23 17.61 15.42
C LEU A 621 49.78 17.13 15.25
N MET A 622 48.87 17.37 16.20
CA MET A 622 47.43 17.06 16.02
C MET A 622 46.83 17.81 14.81
N GLN A 623 47.25 19.06 14.62
CA GLN A 623 46.82 19.87 13.48
C GLN A 623 47.41 19.36 12.17
N LEU A 624 48.70 18.99 12.15
CA LEU A 624 49.37 18.39 11.00
C LEU A 624 48.68 17.08 10.60
N ASP A 625 48.44 16.18 11.55
CA ASP A 625 47.77 14.89 11.33
C ASP A 625 46.41 15.08 10.66
N PHE A 626 45.58 15.98 11.21
CA PHE A 626 44.25 16.23 10.68
C PHE A 626 44.28 16.88 9.30
N GLN A 627 45.22 17.80 9.04
CA GLN A 627 45.41 18.38 7.71
C GLN A 627 45.84 17.32 6.68
N GLN A 628 46.77 16.42 7.04
CA GLN A 628 47.18 15.32 6.16
C GLN A 628 46.04 14.35 5.88
N PHE A 629 45.23 14.04 6.90
CA PHE A 629 44.01 13.25 6.74
C PHE A 629 43.06 13.91 5.73
N LEU A 630 42.72 15.19 5.91
CA LEU A 630 41.82 15.92 5.01
C LEU A 630 42.33 15.97 3.57
N MET A 631 43.60 16.35 3.37
CA MET A 631 44.19 16.46 2.03
C MET A 631 44.16 15.16 1.23
N LYS A 632 44.35 14.01 1.91
CA LYS A 632 44.29 12.69 1.27
C LYS A 632 42.85 12.20 1.13
N LEU A 633 42.00 12.41 2.13
CA LEU A 633 40.57 12.07 2.10
C LEU A 633 39.84 12.77 0.95
N GLU A 634 40.14 14.06 0.72
CA GLU A 634 39.56 14.86 -0.37
C GLU A 634 39.80 14.28 -1.76
N LYS A 635 40.83 13.42 -1.94
CA LYS A 635 41.10 12.71 -3.20
C LYS A 635 40.30 11.42 -3.35
N LEU A 636 39.74 10.91 -2.25
CA LEU A 636 38.98 9.65 -2.22
C LEU A 636 37.46 9.87 -2.31
N THR A 637 36.98 11.08 -2.02
CA THR A 637 35.55 11.42 -2.00
C THR A 637 35.27 12.77 -2.65
N ASP A 638 34.12 12.86 -3.31
CA ASP A 638 33.61 14.09 -3.92
C ASP A 638 32.74 14.93 -2.96
N ILE A 639 32.50 14.46 -1.73
CA ILE A 639 31.64 15.16 -0.76
C ILE A 639 32.28 16.48 -0.36
N ARG A 640 31.57 17.59 -0.59
CA ARG A 640 31.94 18.93 -0.13
C ARG A 640 30.71 19.68 0.39
N PRO A 641 30.80 20.38 1.54
CA PRO A 641 31.93 20.44 2.48
C PRO A 641 32.16 19.10 3.21
N ILE A 642 33.36 18.89 3.76
CA ILE A 642 33.68 17.68 4.52
C ILE A 642 32.86 17.64 5.82
N PRO A 643 32.05 16.59 6.06
CA PRO A 643 31.21 16.47 7.25
C PRO A 643 32.01 16.52 8.55
N ASP A 644 31.54 17.26 9.54
CA ASP A 644 32.15 17.38 10.88
C ASP A 644 33.64 17.79 10.87
N LYS A 645 34.09 18.48 9.82
CA LYS A 645 35.43 19.08 9.77
C LYS A 645 35.62 20.12 10.88
N GLU A 646 34.65 21.01 11.04
CA GLU A 646 34.69 22.06 12.06
C GLU A 646 34.68 21.49 13.48
N PHE A 647 34.03 20.34 13.69
CA PHE A 647 34.04 19.61 14.96
C PHE A 647 35.45 19.20 15.38
N VAL A 648 36.31 18.77 14.47
CA VAL A 648 37.71 18.45 14.83
C VAL A 648 38.54 19.73 14.98
N GLU A 649 38.39 20.68 14.05
CA GLU A 649 39.19 21.91 14.07
C GLU A 649 38.93 22.78 15.31
N THR A 650 37.67 22.94 15.71
CA THR A 650 37.30 23.74 16.88
C THR A 650 37.80 23.07 18.16
N TYR A 651 37.78 21.74 18.25
CA TYR A 651 38.37 21.01 19.38
C TYR A 651 39.89 21.23 19.48
N ILE A 652 40.63 21.15 18.36
CA ILE A 652 42.08 21.43 18.35
C ILE A 652 42.36 22.90 18.71
N LYS A 653 41.58 23.84 18.16
CA LYS A 653 41.69 25.28 18.47
C LYS A 653 41.39 25.58 19.94
N ALA A 654 40.53 24.79 20.57
CA ALA A 654 40.19 24.94 21.98
C ALA A 654 41.39 24.78 22.92
N TYR A 655 42.47 24.11 22.48
CA TYR A 655 43.72 24.03 23.24
C TYR A 655 44.42 25.37 23.47
N TYR A 656 44.11 26.37 22.66
CA TYR A 656 44.75 27.69 22.69
C TYR A 656 43.89 28.77 23.35
N LEU A 657 42.71 28.42 23.87
CA LEU A 657 41.79 29.38 24.49
C LEU A 657 42.27 29.85 25.87
N THR A 658 41.92 31.08 26.23
CA THR A 658 42.09 31.62 27.58
C THR A 658 41.01 31.09 28.52
N GLU A 659 41.17 31.26 29.84
CA GLU A 659 40.18 30.82 30.85
C GLU A 659 38.76 31.35 30.57
N ASN A 660 38.63 32.65 30.29
CA ASN A 660 37.35 33.30 30.07
C ASN A 660 36.68 32.88 28.76
N ASP A 661 37.48 32.56 27.75
CA ASP A 661 36.98 32.12 26.45
C ASP A 661 36.62 30.63 26.50
N MET A 662 37.34 29.82 27.29
CA MET A 662 37.02 28.42 27.50
C MET A 662 35.68 28.23 28.23
N GLU A 663 35.36 29.06 29.23
CA GLU A 663 34.05 29.00 29.89
C GLU A 663 32.90 29.31 28.92
N ARG A 664 33.08 30.28 28.01
CA ARG A 664 32.10 30.59 26.97
C ARG A 664 32.00 29.48 25.93
N TRP A 665 33.15 28.97 25.47
CA TRP A 665 33.24 27.91 24.48
C TRP A 665 32.51 26.63 24.95
N ILE A 666 32.73 26.22 26.21
CA ILE A 666 32.04 25.07 26.82
C ILE A 666 30.51 25.24 26.82
N LYS A 667 30.01 26.46 27.07
CA LYS A 667 28.55 26.73 27.07
C LYS A 667 27.95 26.74 25.67
N GLU A 668 28.74 27.12 24.66
CA GLU A 668 28.33 27.23 23.25
C GLU A 668 28.37 25.88 22.53
N HIS A 669 29.34 25.00 22.83
CA HIS A 669 29.57 23.75 22.11
C HIS A 669 28.99 22.55 22.86
N ARG A 670 27.76 22.16 22.51
CA ARG A 670 27.00 21.06 23.14
C ARG A 670 27.19 19.70 22.46
N GLU A 671 27.94 19.67 21.38
CA GLU A 671 28.19 18.50 20.55
C GLU A 671 29.29 17.58 21.10
N TYR A 672 30.10 18.06 22.05
CA TYR A 672 31.14 17.27 22.73
C TYR A 672 30.60 16.62 24.01
N SER A 673 31.11 15.43 24.33
CA SER A 673 30.71 14.76 25.57
C SER A 673 31.31 15.40 26.81
N THR A 674 30.64 15.25 27.96
CA THR A 674 31.12 15.66 29.29
C THR A 674 32.55 15.15 29.56
N LYS A 675 32.86 13.92 29.12
CA LYS A 675 34.20 13.32 29.20
C LYS A 675 35.21 14.08 28.33
N GLN A 676 34.88 14.38 27.08
CA GLN A 676 35.76 15.08 26.14
C GLN A 676 36.09 16.49 26.63
N LEU A 677 35.08 17.22 27.14
CA LEU A 677 35.25 18.56 27.71
C LEU A 677 36.09 18.52 28.99
N THR A 678 35.82 17.57 29.90
CA THR A 678 36.57 17.41 31.14
C THR A 678 38.05 17.14 30.88
N ASN A 679 38.35 16.24 29.93
CA ASN A 679 39.73 15.92 29.59
C ASN A 679 40.44 17.08 28.88
N LEU A 680 39.75 17.82 28.00
CA LEU A 680 40.28 19.02 27.38
C LEU A 680 40.71 20.05 28.44
N VAL A 681 39.84 20.37 29.41
CA VAL A 681 40.16 21.29 30.52
C VAL A 681 41.37 20.80 31.32
N ASN A 682 41.45 19.49 31.58
CA ASN A 682 42.54 18.90 32.35
C ASN A 682 43.90 19.00 31.63
N VAL A 683 43.94 18.87 30.31
CA VAL A 683 45.18 18.90 29.50
C VAL A 683 45.58 20.32 29.10
N CYS A 684 44.63 21.15 28.67
CA CYS A 684 44.88 22.52 28.23
C CYS A 684 45.48 23.39 29.33
N LEU A 685 45.02 23.19 30.58
CA LEU A 685 45.18 24.14 31.67
C LEU A 685 45.98 23.57 32.87
N GLY A 686 46.43 22.31 32.78
CA GLY A 686 47.08 21.59 33.88
C GLY A 686 48.41 22.19 34.38
N SER A 687 49.08 23.01 33.56
CA SER A 687 50.37 23.64 33.89
C SER A 687 50.31 25.16 34.09
N HIS A 688 49.22 25.84 33.70
CA HIS A 688 49.16 27.32 33.61
C HIS A 688 48.04 27.99 34.43
N ILE A 689 47.16 27.24 35.13
CA ILE A 689 45.97 27.81 35.79
C ILE A 689 45.86 27.47 37.29
N ASN A 690 45.24 28.40 38.04
CA ASN A 690 44.94 28.26 39.46
C ASN A 690 43.87 27.16 39.70
N LYS A 691 44.04 26.36 40.76
CA LYS A 691 43.14 25.26 41.15
C LYS A 691 41.67 25.67 41.24
N LYS A 692 41.39 26.91 41.64
CA LYS A 692 40.05 27.50 41.74
C LYS A 692 39.37 27.71 40.37
N ALA A 693 40.14 28.15 39.37
CA ALA A 693 39.65 28.35 38.00
C ALA A 693 39.31 27.03 37.31
N ARG A 694 40.14 25.99 37.52
CA ARG A 694 39.84 24.63 37.06
C ARG A 694 38.53 24.08 37.66
N GLN A 695 38.31 24.26 38.96
CA GLN A 695 37.06 23.85 39.60
C GLN A 695 35.84 24.60 39.04
N LYS A 696 35.99 25.89 38.71
CA LYS A 696 34.93 26.70 38.09
C LYS A 696 34.54 26.15 36.71
N LEU A 697 35.52 25.80 35.87
CA LEU A 697 35.27 25.25 34.53
C LEU A 697 34.63 23.85 34.59
N LEU A 698 35.08 23.00 35.51
CA LEU A 698 34.45 21.68 35.71
C LEU A 698 33.00 21.81 36.20
N ALA A 699 32.72 22.74 37.12
CA ALA A 699 31.35 23.02 37.54
C ALA A 699 30.48 23.54 36.39
N ALA A 700 31.04 24.35 35.47
CA ALA A 700 30.32 24.81 34.29
C ALA A 700 29.97 23.68 33.32
N ILE A 701 30.78 22.61 33.25
CA ILE A 701 30.47 21.41 32.47
C ILE A 701 29.33 20.62 33.15
N ASP A 702 29.39 20.43 34.46
CA ASP A 702 28.34 19.71 35.22
C ASP A 702 26.97 20.42 35.13
N ASP A 703 26.96 21.76 35.07
CA ASP A 703 25.74 22.55 34.90
C ASP A 703 25.12 22.43 33.50
N ILE A 704 25.87 22.00 32.48
CA ILE A 704 25.35 21.74 31.12
C ILE A 704 24.53 20.44 31.08
N ASP A 705 24.93 19.43 31.86
CA ASP A 705 24.28 18.12 31.91
C ASP A 705 23.02 18.10 32.79
N ARG A 706 22.80 19.15 33.61
CA ARG A 706 21.58 19.27 34.39
C ARG A 706 20.39 19.61 33.48
N PRO A 707 19.32 18.79 33.46
CA PRO A 707 18.09 19.17 32.77
C PRO A 707 17.60 20.49 33.38
N LYS A 708 17.43 21.52 32.54
CA LYS A 708 16.80 22.76 32.96
C LYS A 708 15.44 22.40 33.58
N ARG A 709 15.32 22.59 34.89
CA ARG A 709 14.05 22.44 35.63
C ARG A 709 12.98 23.39 35.11
#